data_AF-A0A4P5YBQ0-F1
#
_entry.id   AF-A0A4P5YBQ0-F1
#
_cell.length_a   1.000
_cell.length_b   1.000
_cell.length_c   1.000
_cell.angle_alpha   90.00
_cell.angle_beta   90.00
_cell.angle_gamma   90.00
#
_symmetry.space_group_name_H-M   'P 1'
#
loop_
_entity.id
_entity.type
_entity.pdbx_description
1 polymer ?
#
loop_
_entity_poly.entity_id
_entity_poly.type
_entity_poly.pdbx_seq_one_letter_code
_entity_poly.pdbx_strand_id
1 'polypeptide(L)'
;MRSFVLFLLTFGLLAGANRGDEPFAVVDPATKGELTRFTSHRALVIGCSAYSAGWLPLKGVLEDLRQVVSALEGQGFSVSVVKDPNKQRMQDAIDGFVAESNDPSGRVVFWYSGHGQTVKNPQGGEIGYLVPVDAPRPDQDPTGFRRLSYPIQTIKVKAAELNCRHALFLFDSCFSGSLFAPMRGENSYLLDVVAKPVRMFITSGDAGEQVPDQSIFREEVVLALTEGQGDANRDGYVTGSELALHLKQRVTGRRGAAGGRQHPQCGTSEQTGLDQGDFVFKAPQRLAPAPQAPPPTNSQPSEIEQLIQRERQWQQWQQRMEEAYATALTNAGDASLSLSTRRLVWDSFLKSHTDDNPFSKRDDDLREKAKTAAGSLVESTAAPLPNNQPVPQPPSTPVVKTTESPQEPARQILPRYVSQQNLSGTLNSIGSDTLNNLMTYWSEGFAELHPKIRINIEGKGSSTAIPALLDGSAQVAPMSRELTDNEIDRFENKFGYKPMQIRVAIEALAIIVHKENPIQSLTLAQVDSIFSSSRKRGGRDISLWSDLGLDSWRGRQLSLYGRNSASGTYSFFKIAALNKGDFKSIVKEQPGSSAVALGVSYDLNGIGYTGLSYLNPGVKALALGSSPEAAVPPTAERIHNGDYPLARFYFLTINKHPGQPLENHLAEFLRFILSQQGQDIVVKDGYIPLTSDLAQQELARLRE
;
A
#
# COMPACT_ATOMS: atom_id res chain seq x y z
N MET A 1 -37.57 65.77 -26.33
CA MET A 1 -37.83 64.43 -26.93
C MET A 1 -36.48 63.75 -27.17
N ARG A 2 -36.09 62.81 -26.32
CA ARG A 2 -34.99 61.87 -26.57
C ARG A 2 -35.58 60.48 -26.35
N SER A 3 -35.86 59.78 -27.44
CA SER A 3 -36.51 58.46 -27.42
C SER A 3 -35.51 57.39 -26.99
N PHE A 4 -35.89 56.65 -25.94
CA PHE A 4 -35.31 55.38 -25.54
C PHE A 4 -35.58 54.32 -26.61
N VAL A 5 -34.55 53.60 -27.05
CA VAL A 5 -34.70 52.35 -27.80
C VAL A 5 -34.35 51.21 -26.86
N LEU A 6 -35.37 50.40 -26.57
CA LEU A 6 -35.36 49.23 -25.71
C LEU A 6 -34.74 48.05 -26.48
N PHE A 7 -33.60 47.53 -26.02
CA PHE A 7 -33.06 46.25 -26.51
C PHE A 7 -33.79 45.11 -25.78
N LEU A 8 -34.67 44.41 -26.52
CA LEU A 8 -35.29 43.16 -26.09
C LEU A 8 -34.24 42.05 -26.10
N LEU A 9 -33.76 41.66 -24.92
CA LEU A 9 -33.01 40.42 -24.70
C LEU A 9 -33.98 39.23 -24.85
N THR A 10 -33.88 38.55 -25.99
CA THR A 10 -34.49 37.23 -26.18
C THR A 10 -33.79 36.23 -25.25
N PHE A 11 -34.46 35.85 -24.17
CA PHE A 11 -34.12 34.67 -23.38
C PHE A 11 -34.41 33.43 -24.25
N GLY A 12 -33.38 32.93 -24.95
CA GLY A 12 -33.41 31.58 -25.48
C GLY A 12 -33.35 30.60 -24.31
N LEU A 13 -34.31 29.69 -24.23
CA LEU A 13 -34.19 28.51 -23.37
C LEU A 13 -32.92 27.76 -23.78
N LEU A 14 -31.85 27.89 -23.00
CA LEU A 14 -30.78 26.90 -22.99
C LEU A 14 -31.37 25.64 -22.36
N ALA A 15 -31.65 24.64 -23.19
CA ALA A 15 -31.80 23.27 -22.73
C ALA A 15 -30.56 22.96 -21.88
N GLY A 16 -30.75 22.65 -20.60
CA GLY A 16 -29.65 22.32 -19.71
C GLY A 16 -28.87 21.15 -20.30
N ALA A 17 -27.58 21.35 -20.55
CA ALA A 17 -26.70 20.26 -20.95
C ALA A 17 -26.77 19.18 -19.85
N ASN A 18 -26.97 17.92 -20.25
CA ASN A 18 -26.90 16.82 -19.30
C ASN A 18 -25.48 16.78 -18.73
N ARG A 19 -25.33 16.58 -17.42
CA ARG A 19 -24.03 16.58 -16.71
C ARG A 19 -22.93 15.79 -17.43
N GLY A 20 -23.30 14.66 -18.05
CA GLY A 20 -22.37 13.78 -18.77
C GLY A 20 -21.88 14.31 -20.12
N ASP A 21 -22.44 15.38 -20.67
CA ASP A 21 -22.10 15.93 -22.00
C ASP A 21 -21.22 17.20 -21.91
N GLU A 22 -20.93 17.67 -20.70
CA GLU A 22 -20.07 18.84 -20.46
C GLU A 22 -18.61 18.53 -20.82
N PRO A 23 -17.94 19.27 -21.73
CA PRO A 23 -16.60 18.91 -22.16
C PRO A 23 -15.55 18.98 -21.04
N PHE A 24 -14.69 17.96 -20.96
CA PHE A 24 -13.54 17.93 -20.05
C PHE A 24 -12.24 17.98 -20.84
N ALA A 25 -11.54 19.11 -20.78
CA ALA A 25 -10.22 19.27 -21.40
C ALA A 25 -9.10 18.95 -20.40
N VAL A 26 -8.13 18.17 -20.84
CA VAL A 26 -6.86 17.98 -20.15
C VAL A 26 -5.86 18.94 -20.77
N VAL A 27 -5.26 19.78 -19.93
CA VAL A 27 -4.35 20.84 -20.32
C VAL A 27 -3.02 20.56 -19.67
N ASP A 28 -1.95 20.59 -20.46
CA ASP A 28 -0.60 20.49 -19.94
C ASP A 28 -0.31 21.67 -19.01
N PRO A 29 0.00 21.43 -17.72
CA PRO A 29 0.27 22.49 -16.77
C PRO A 29 1.47 23.36 -17.15
N ALA A 30 2.45 22.81 -17.87
CA ALA A 30 3.67 23.48 -18.27
C ALA A 30 3.45 24.36 -19.52
N THR A 31 2.89 23.82 -20.59
CA THR A 31 2.70 24.56 -21.85
C THR A 31 1.40 25.34 -21.94
N LYS A 32 0.43 25.03 -21.06
CA LYS A 32 -0.97 25.49 -21.14
C LYS A 32 -1.69 25.06 -22.42
N GLY A 33 -1.08 24.16 -23.21
CA GLY A 33 -1.69 23.55 -24.38
C GLY A 33 -2.73 22.51 -23.98
N GLU A 34 -3.84 22.46 -24.70
CA GLU A 34 -4.81 21.38 -24.57
C GLU A 34 -4.21 20.09 -25.16
N LEU A 35 -4.07 19.06 -24.32
CA LEU A 35 -3.54 17.75 -24.72
C LEU A 35 -4.63 16.90 -25.34
N THR A 36 -5.81 16.90 -24.71
CA THR A 36 -6.97 16.16 -25.19
C THR A 36 -8.26 16.72 -24.60
N ARG A 37 -9.38 16.35 -25.20
CA ARG A 37 -10.72 16.71 -24.74
C ARG A 37 -11.64 15.51 -24.79
N PHE A 38 -12.43 15.38 -23.73
CA PHE A 38 -13.49 14.40 -23.60
C PHE A 38 -14.84 15.07 -23.74
N THR A 39 -15.71 14.49 -24.56
CA THR A 39 -17.03 15.04 -24.92
C THR A 39 -18.19 14.34 -24.22
N SER A 40 -17.95 13.15 -23.66
CA SER A 40 -18.94 12.46 -22.85
C SER A 40 -18.32 11.70 -21.69
N HIS A 41 -19.05 11.64 -20.57
CA HIS A 41 -18.63 11.01 -19.32
C HIS A 41 -19.78 10.17 -18.77
N ARG A 42 -19.69 8.85 -18.87
CA ARG A 42 -20.73 7.93 -18.38
C ARG A 42 -20.19 6.99 -17.33
N ALA A 43 -20.98 6.67 -16.31
CA ALA A 43 -20.61 5.66 -15.35
C ALA A 43 -21.75 4.68 -15.09
N LEU A 44 -21.42 3.40 -14.95
CA LEU A 44 -22.32 2.37 -14.46
C LEU A 44 -21.83 1.90 -13.08
N VAL A 45 -22.68 2.06 -12.08
CA VAL A 45 -22.39 1.67 -10.69
C VAL A 45 -23.35 0.55 -10.30
N ILE A 46 -22.81 -0.65 -10.12
CA ILE A 46 -23.55 -1.83 -9.67
C ILE A 46 -23.19 -2.14 -8.23
N GLY A 47 -24.19 -2.30 -7.37
CA GLY A 47 -23.98 -2.79 -6.00
C GLY A 47 -24.92 -3.94 -5.67
N CYS A 48 -24.34 -5.03 -5.17
CA CYS A 48 -25.06 -6.20 -4.68
C CYS A 48 -24.90 -6.30 -3.16
N SER A 49 -26.01 -6.21 -2.44
CA SER A 49 -26.09 -6.20 -0.98
C SER A 49 -27.05 -7.26 -0.44
N ALA A 50 -28.21 -7.43 -1.09
CA ALA A 50 -29.34 -8.24 -0.62
C ALA A 50 -29.32 -9.65 -1.24
N TYR A 51 -28.28 -10.41 -0.93
CA TYR A 51 -28.14 -11.78 -1.43
C TYR A 51 -29.20 -12.73 -0.86
N SER A 52 -29.81 -13.53 -1.74
CA SER A 52 -30.87 -14.47 -1.37
C SER A 52 -30.47 -15.95 -1.50
N ALA A 53 -29.31 -16.23 -2.08
CA ALA A 53 -28.89 -17.59 -2.47
C ALA A 53 -27.65 -18.10 -1.70
N GLY A 54 -27.62 -17.88 -0.37
CA GLY A 54 -26.62 -18.48 0.53
C GLY A 54 -25.36 -17.65 0.78
N TRP A 55 -25.23 -16.47 0.17
CA TRP A 55 -24.17 -15.50 0.48
C TRP A 55 -24.54 -14.63 1.68
N LEU A 56 -23.53 -14.17 2.43
CA LEU A 56 -23.75 -13.18 3.50
C LEU A 56 -24.16 -11.84 2.87
N PRO A 57 -25.21 -11.17 3.39
CA PRO A 57 -25.56 -9.83 2.94
C PRO A 57 -24.42 -8.82 3.20
N LEU A 58 -24.21 -7.90 2.26
CA LEU A 58 -23.20 -6.84 2.37
C LEU A 58 -23.92 -5.51 2.60
N LYS A 59 -24.26 -5.21 3.86
CA LYS A 59 -25.14 -4.09 4.21
C LYS A 59 -24.47 -2.73 3.97
N GLY A 60 -23.13 -2.66 4.02
CA GLY A 60 -22.37 -1.45 3.75
C GLY A 60 -22.49 -0.96 2.31
N VAL A 61 -22.61 -1.89 1.35
CA VAL A 61 -22.57 -1.60 -0.09
C VAL A 61 -23.54 -0.50 -0.51
N LEU A 62 -24.80 -0.52 -0.06
CA LEU A 62 -25.79 0.46 -0.51
C LEU A 62 -25.55 1.88 0.02
N GLU A 63 -25.04 2.02 1.23
CA GLU A 63 -24.64 3.32 1.79
C GLU A 63 -23.37 3.82 1.07
N ASP A 64 -22.47 2.89 0.77
CA ASP A 64 -21.19 3.15 0.13
C ASP A 64 -21.32 3.58 -1.33
N LEU A 65 -22.31 3.04 -2.06
CA LEU A 65 -22.61 3.45 -3.43
C LEU A 65 -22.90 4.95 -3.52
N ARG A 66 -23.53 5.57 -2.52
CA ARG A 66 -23.86 7.01 -2.56
C ARG A 66 -22.61 7.87 -2.67
N GLN A 67 -21.55 7.50 -1.95
CA GLN A 67 -20.29 8.25 -1.94
C GLN A 67 -19.56 8.12 -3.28
N VAL A 68 -19.57 6.92 -3.87
CA VAL A 68 -19.00 6.68 -5.21
C VAL A 68 -19.76 7.46 -6.27
N VAL A 69 -21.09 7.41 -6.25
CA VAL A 69 -21.93 8.18 -7.18
C VAL A 69 -21.64 9.67 -7.05
N SER A 70 -21.63 10.20 -5.83
CA SER A 70 -21.32 11.61 -5.58
C SER A 70 -19.93 12.01 -6.09
N ALA A 71 -18.90 11.19 -5.84
CA ALA A 71 -17.54 11.45 -6.32
C ALA A 71 -17.46 11.46 -7.85
N LEU A 72 -18.09 10.49 -8.54
CA LEU A 72 -18.12 10.42 -10.00
C LEU A 72 -18.94 11.56 -10.61
N GLU A 73 -20.08 11.89 -10.03
CA GLU A 73 -20.88 13.04 -10.44
C GLU A 73 -20.12 14.36 -10.30
N GLY A 74 -19.34 14.52 -9.21
CA GLY A 74 -18.43 15.66 -9.02
C GLY A 74 -17.31 15.75 -10.06
N GLN A 75 -16.97 14.63 -10.69
CA GLN A 75 -16.02 14.54 -11.81
C GLN A 75 -16.68 14.73 -13.18
N GLY A 76 -17.99 15.04 -13.21
CA GLY A 76 -18.77 15.32 -14.42
C GLY A 76 -19.41 14.10 -15.07
N PHE A 77 -19.41 12.92 -14.41
CA PHE A 77 -20.04 11.73 -14.98
C PHE A 77 -21.57 11.76 -14.84
N SER A 78 -22.26 11.29 -15.88
CA SER A 78 -23.65 10.84 -15.79
C SER A 78 -23.66 9.41 -15.27
N VAL A 79 -24.19 9.19 -14.08
CA VAL A 79 -24.07 7.90 -13.36
C VAL A 79 -25.39 7.13 -13.38
N SER A 80 -25.37 5.92 -13.94
CA SER A 80 -26.45 4.93 -13.87
C SER A 80 -26.19 3.96 -12.72
N VAL A 81 -27.15 3.83 -11.80
CA VAL A 81 -27.00 2.98 -10.60
C VAL A 81 -27.93 1.77 -10.68
N VAL A 82 -27.37 0.57 -10.49
CA VAL A 82 -28.12 -0.69 -10.46
C VAL A 82 -27.90 -1.39 -9.12
N LYS A 83 -28.96 -1.42 -8.31
CA LYS A 83 -28.95 -2.02 -6.97
C LYS A 83 -29.55 -3.42 -7.01
N ASP A 84 -28.86 -4.35 -6.36
CA ASP A 84 -29.24 -5.73 -6.15
C ASP A 84 -29.76 -6.43 -7.43
N PRO A 85 -29.03 -6.37 -8.56
CA PRO A 85 -29.48 -7.02 -9.77
C PRO A 85 -29.37 -8.54 -9.65
N ASN A 86 -30.38 -9.23 -10.20
CA ASN A 86 -30.24 -10.63 -10.60
C ASN A 86 -29.36 -10.73 -11.87
N LYS A 87 -29.02 -11.96 -12.29
CA LYS A 87 -28.18 -12.19 -13.48
C LYS A 87 -28.67 -11.42 -14.72
N GLN A 88 -29.96 -11.51 -15.04
CA GLN A 88 -30.52 -10.89 -16.24
C GLN A 88 -30.43 -9.36 -16.18
N ARG A 89 -30.88 -8.75 -15.08
CA ARG A 89 -30.83 -7.31 -14.88
C ARG A 89 -29.39 -6.77 -14.86
N MET A 90 -28.45 -7.53 -14.32
CA MET A 90 -27.02 -7.18 -14.36
C MET A 90 -26.52 -7.20 -15.81
N GLN A 91 -26.88 -8.21 -16.58
CA GLN A 91 -26.50 -8.32 -17.98
C GLN A 91 -27.11 -7.20 -18.83
N ASP A 92 -28.42 -6.93 -18.69
CA ASP A 92 -29.11 -5.86 -19.42
C ASP A 92 -28.50 -4.49 -19.10
N ALA A 93 -28.12 -4.25 -17.84
CA ALA A 93 -27.45 -3.02 -17.44
C ALA A 93 -26.07 -2.85 -18.07
N ILE A 94 -25.26 -3.92 -18.11
CA ILE A 94 -23.94 -3.90 -18.73
C ILE A 94 -24.06 -3.71 -20.24
N ASP A 95 -24.94 -4.46 -20.89
CA ASP A 95 -25.17 -4.37 -22.34
C ASP A 95 -25.71 -2.99 -22.74
N GLY A 96 -26.66 -2.45 -21.97
CA GLY A 96 -27.17 -1.09 -22.14
C GLY A 96 -26.08 -0.04 -21.97
N PHE A 97 -25.25 -0.16 -20.93
CA PHE A 97 -24.14 0.76 -20.70
C PHE A 97 -23.11 0.74 -21.84
N VAL A 98 -22.78 -0.44 -22.38
CA VAL A 98 -21.89 -0.56 -23.54
C VAL A 98 -22.51 0.11 -24.77
N ALA A 99 -23.79 -0.18 -25.05
CA ALA A 99 -24.50 0.39 -26.19
C ALA A 99 -24.63 1.91 -26.12
N GLU A 100 -24.86 2.45 -24.93
CA GLU A 100 -24.96 3.89 -24.69
C GLU A 100 -23.60 4.61 -24.68
N SER A 101 -22.50 3.89 -24.46
CA SER A 101 -21.13 4.41 -24.40
C SER A 101 -20.46 4.40 -25.78
N ASN A 102 -21.03 5.17 -26.71
CA ASN A 102 -20.69 5.15 -28.13
C ASN A 102 -20.14 6.51 -28.63
N ASP A 103 -19.20 7.10 -27.89
CA ASP A 103 -18.51 8.32 -28.26
C ASP A 103 -16.98 8.06 -28.23
N PRO A 104 -16.29 8.07 -29.38
CA PRO A 104 -14.84 7.85 -29.46
C PRO A 104 -13.99 8.85 -28.66
N SER A 105 -14.55 10.01 -28.28
CA SER A 105 -13.93 10.98 -27.39
C SER A 105 -14.49 10.92 -25.96
N GLY A 106 -15.29 9.91 -25.65
CA GLY A 106 -15.85 9.69 -24.32
C GLY A 106 -14.87 9.02 -23.36
N ARG A 107 -15.17 9.17 -22.06
CA ARG A 107 -14.58 8.39 -20.98
C ARG A 107 -15.66 7.74 -20.13
N VAL A 108 -15.43 6.51 -19.71
CA VAL A 108 -16.42 5.75 -18.96
C VAL A 108 -15.86 5.07 -17.72
N VAL A 109 -16.67 4.96 -16.67
CA VAL A 109 -16.33 4.26 -15.43
C VAL A 109 -17.33 3.12 -15.19
N PHE A 110 -16.82 1.91 -15.01
CA PHE A 110 -17.61 0.79 -14.52
C PHE A 110 -17.20 0.53 -13.06
N TRP A 111 -18.17 0.54 -12.15
CA TRP A 111 -17.98 0.22 -10.74
C TRP A 111 -18.83 -0.98 -10.36
N TYR A 112 -18.22 -1.99 -9.74
CA TYR A 112 -18.95 -3.10 -9.13
C TYR A 112 -18.56 -3.24 -7.65
N SER A 113 -19.55 -3.34 -6.77
CA SER A 113 -19.35 -3.69 -5.35
C SER A 113 -20.27 -4.85 -4.97
N GLY A 114 -19.70 -5.89 -4.37
CA GLY A 114 -20.42 -7.12 -4.06
C GLY A 114 -19.48 -8.30 -3.81
N HIS A 115 -20.03 -9.51 -3.68
CA HIS A 115 -19.23 -10.73 -3.66
C HIS A 115 -18.57 -10.97 -5.02
N GLY A 116 -17.28 -11.33 -4.96
CA GLY A 116 -16.54 -11.91 -6.07
C GLY A 116 -16.14 -13.33 -5.69
N GLN A 117 -16.00 -14.19 -6.69
CA GLN A 117 -15.62 -15.58 -6.47
C GLN A 117 -14.71 -16.08 -7.57
N THR A 118 -13.58 -16.67 -7.18
CA THR A 118 -12.68 -17.36 -8.11
C THR A 118 -12.97 -18.85 -8.07
N VAL A 119 -13.13 -19.47 -9.24
CA VAL A 119 -13.38 -20.91 -9.39
C VAL A 119 -12.33 -21.51 -10.32
N LYS A 120 -11.72 -22.62 -9.90
CA LYS A 120 -10.80 -23.39 -10.73
C LYS A 120 -11.54 -24.08 -11.87
N ASN A 121 -11.00 -24.00 -13.07
CA ASN A 121 -11.47 -24.76 -14.22
C ASN A 121 -10.85 -26.17 -14.21
N PRO A 122 -11.42 -27.14 -14.94
CA PRO A 122 -10.90 -28.51 -15.00
C PRO A 122 -9.47 -28.62 -15.56
N GLN A 123 -9.00 -27.61 -16.30
CA GLN A 123 -7.63 -27.54 -16.85
C GLN A 123 -6.61 -26.88 -15.91
N GLY A 124 -6.98 -26.54 -14.67
CA GLY A 124 -6.10 -25.95 -13.67
C GLY A 124 -5.97 -24.42 -13.70
N GLY A 125 -6.67 -23.73 -14.62
CA GLY A 125 -6.77 -22.27 -14.63
C GLY A 125 -7.85 -21.74 -13.67
N GLU A 126 -7.82 -20.45 -13.36
CA GLU A 126 -8.79 -19.80 -12.48
C GLU A 126 -9.69 -18.82 -13.25
N ILE A 127 -10.99 -18.82 -12.92
CA ILE A 127 -11.98 -17.92 -13.51
C ILE A 127 -12.62 -17.11 -12.38
N GLY A 128 -12.49 -15.79 -12.45
CA GLY A 128 -13.17 -14.86 -11.56
C GLY A 128 -14.62 -14.60 -12.03
N TYR A 129 -15.53 -14.49 -11.07
CA TYR A 129 -16.94 -14.20 -11.29
C TYR A 129 -17.40 -13.04 -10.40
N LEU A 130 -18.16 -12.11 -10.98
CA LEU A 130 -19.03 -11.21 -10.24
C LEU A 130 -20.31 -11.97 -9.86
N VAL A 131 -20.81 -11.75 -8.65
CA VAL A 131 -21.93 -12.53 -8.09
C VAL A 131 -23.19 -11.65 -8.00
N PRO A 132 -24.19 -11.85 -8.87
CA PRO A 132 -25.53 -11.27 -8.72
C PRO A 132 -26.25 -11.79 -7.48
N VAL A 133 -27.29 -11.09 -7.03
CA VAL A 133 -27.95 -11.42 -5.74
C VAL A 133 -28.68 -12.78 -5.74
N ASP A 134 -29.02 -13.31 -6.91
CA ASP A 134 -29.69 -14.59 -7.14
C ASP A 134 -28.73 -15.76 -7.41
N ALA A 135 -27.43 -15.52 -7.55
CA ALA A 135 -26.47 -16.57 -7.83
C ALA A 135 -26.16 -17.40 -6.56
N PRO A 136 -26.35 -18.73 -6.58
CA PRO A 136 -26.09 -19.58 -5.41
C PRO A 136 -24.58 -19.70 -5.15
N ARG A 137 -24.17 -20.12 -3.95
CA ARG A 137 -22.74 -20.38 -3.72
C ARG A 137 -22.23 -21.59 -4.52
N PRO A 138 -20.97 -21.57 -5.00
CA PRO A 138 -20.42 -22.65 -5.81
C PRO A 138 -20.26 -23.98 -5.07
N ASP A 139 -20.19 -23.97 -3.74
CA ASP A 139 -20.14 -25.18 -2.90
C ASP A 139 -21.53 -25.80 -2.66
N GLN A 140 -22.60 -25.05 -2.89
CA GLN A 140 -23.99 -25.51 -2.73
C GLN A 140 -24.61 -25.93 -4.06
N ASP A 141 -24.45 -25.10 -5.10
CA ASP A 141 -24.92 -25.38 -6.46
C ASP A 141 -23.89 -24.90 -7.48
N PRO A 142 -22.87 -25.71 -7.81
CA PRO A 142 -21.83 -25.34 -8.78
C PRO A 142 -22.41 -25.02 -10.17
N THR A 143 -23.46 -25.72 -10.58
CA THR A 143 -24.09 -25.56 -11.91
C THR A 143 -24.90 -24.26 -11.97
N GLY A 144 -25.72 -24.01 -10.95
CA GLY A 144 -26.45 -22.75 -10.80
C GLY A 144 -25.52 -21.55 -10.65
N PHE A 145 -24.43 -21.69 -9.88
CA PHE A 145 -23.44 -20.63 -9.74
C PHE A 145 -22.82 -20.27 -11.10
N ARG A 146 -22.37 -21.24 -11.90
CA ARG A 146 -21.81 -20.97 -13.23
C ARG A 146 -22.83 -20.34 -14.19
N ARG A 147 -24.11 -20.71 -14.07
CA ARG A 147 -25.20 -20.18 -14.90
C ARG A 147 -25.60 -18.75 -14.52
N LEU A 148 -25.69 -18.46 -13.23
CA LEU A 148 -26.23 -17.20 -12.71
C LEU A 148 -25.14 -16.19 -12.32
N SER A 149 -23.87 -16.57 -12.25
CA SER A 149 -22.77 -15.62 -12.03
C SER A 149 -22.30 -14.97 -13.33
N TYR A 150 -21.54 -13.89 -13.22
CA TYR A 150 -21.03 -13.14 -14.37
C TYR A 150 -19.50 -13.29 -14.49
N PRO A 151 -18.98 -14.06 -15.46
CA PRO A 151 -17.54 -14.26 -15.62
C PRO A 151 -16.81 -12.94 -15.92
N ILE A 152 -15.65 -12.72 -15.32
CA ILE A 152 -14.85 -11.51 -15.57
C ILE A 152 -14.35 -11.41 -17.01
N GLN A 153 -14.14 -12.56 -17.69
CA GLN A 153 -13.79 -12.60 -19.10
C GLN A 153 -14.88 -11.96 -19.97
N THR A 154 -16.16 -12.09 -19.58
CA THR A 154 -17.25 -11.40 -20.27
C THR A 154 -17.10 -9.89 -20.11
N ILE A 155 -16.67 -9.39 -18.94
CA ILE A 155 -16.36 -7.96 -18.77
C ILE A 155 -15.20 -7.52 -19.66
N LYS A 156 -14.14 -8.34 -19.82
CA LYS A 156 -13.04 -8.04 -20.77
C LYS A 156 -13.55 -7.90 -22.21
N VAL A 157 -14.47 -8.78 -22.64
CA VAL A 157 -15.11 -8.69 -23.96
C VAL A 157 -15.94 -7.42 -24.08
N LYS A 158 -16.78 -7.11 -23.08
CA LYS A 158 -17.59 -5.88 -23.06
C LYS A 158 -16.76 -4.61 -23.03
N ALA A 159 -15.61 -4.62 -22.34
CA ALA A 159 -14.67 -3.50 -22.34
C ALA A 159 -14.08 -3.24 -23.73
N ALA A 160 -13.85 -4.29 -24.52
CA ALA A 160 -13.37 -4.17 -25.90
C ALA A 160 -14.44 -3.66 -26.87
N GLU A 161 -15.71 -3.94 -26.60
CA GLU A 161 -16.86 -3.47 -27.41
C GLU A 161 -17.15 -1.98 -27.23
N LEU A 162 -16.73 -1.37 -26.12
CA LEU A 162 -16.93 0.06 -25.86
C LEU A 162 -16.29 0.92 -26.96
N ASN A 163 -17.10 1.77 -27.59
CA ASN A 163 -16.60 2.79 -28.51
C ASN A 163 -16.35 4.11 -27.76
N CYS A 164 -15.31 4.10 -26.92
CA CYS A 164 -14.85 5.29 -26.19
C CYS A 164 -13.32 5.35 -26.13
N ARG A 165 -12.76 6.53 -25.82
CA ARG A 165 -11.30 6.64 -25.65
C ARG A 165 -10.87 5.93 -24.38
N HIS A 166 -11.49 6.28 -23.25
CA HIS A 166 -11.07 5.78 -21.94
C HIS A 166 -12.16 4.96 -21.28
N ALA A 167 -11.81 3.79 -20.74
CA ALA A 167 -12.66 3.06 -19.83
C ALA A 167 -11.87 2.58 -18.61
N LEU A 168 -12.41 2.83 -17.42
CA LEU A 168 -11.86 2.36 -16.15
C LEU A 168 -12.87 1.44 -15.47
N PHE A 169 -12.44 0.23 -15.14
CA PHE A 169 -13.22 -0.78 -14.45
C PHE A 169 -12.68 -0.95 -13.04
N LEU A 170 -13.48 -0.57 -12.04
CA LEU A 170 -13.18 -0.67 -10.63
C LEU A 170 -14.06 -1.75 -10.02
N PHE A 171 -13.45 -2.71 -9.32
CA PHE A 171 -14.19 -3.77 -8.67
C PHE A 171 -13.79 -3.83 -7.20
N ASP A 172 -14.79 -3.54 -6.37
CA ASP A 172 -14.77 -3.63 -4.92
C ASP A 172 -15.37 -4.98 -4.50
N SER A 173 -14.64 -6.05 -4.81
CA SER A 173 -15.06 -7.43 -4.58
C SER A 173 -13.87 -8.39 -4.43
N CYS A 174 -14.09 -9.57 -3.87
CA CYS A 174 -13.05 -10.58 -3.65
C CYS A 174 -12.72 -11.33 -4.94
N PHE A 175 -11.59 -11.07 -5.60
CA PHE A 175 -11.18 -11.86 -6.76
C PHE A 175 -9.68 -11.78 -7.00
N SER A 176 -9.15 -12.76 -7.74
CA SER A 176 -7.75 -12.73 -8.17
C SER A 176 -7.51 -11.62 -9.19
N GLY A 177 -6.63 -10.67 -8.88
CA GLY A 177 -6.20 -9.66 -9.85
C GLY A 177 -5.23 -10.18 -10.92
N SER A 178 -4.79 -11.44 -10.82
CA SER A 178 -3.97 -12.13 -11.83
C SER A 178 -4.66 -12.36 -13.18
N LEU A 179 -5.91 -11.93 -13.33
CA LEU A 179 -6.75 -12.11 -14.52
C LEU A 179 -6.53 -11.02 -15.60
N PHE A 180 -5.76 -9.97 -15.27
CA PHE A 180 -5.46 -8.85 -16.17
C PHE A 180 -3.96 -8.81 -16.47
N ALA A 181 -3.62 -8.43 -17.69
CA ALA A 181 -2.22 -8.20 -18.02
C ALA A 181 -1.72 -6.97 -17.25
N PRO A 182 -0.47 -7.01 -16.74
CA PRO A 182 0.16 -5.82 -16.19
C PRO A 182 0.12 -4.70 -17.24
N MET A 183 -0.10 -3.47 -16.78
CA MET A 183 -0.22 -2.30 -17.68
C MET A 183 0.96 -2.27 -18.66
N ARG A 184 0.68 -2.28 -19.97
CA ARG A 184 1.68 -2.14 -21.03
C ARG A 184 1.72 -0.69 -21.49
N GLY A 185 2.76 0.07 -21.17
CA GLY A 185 2.88 1.44 -21.68
C GLY A 185 4.02 2.25 -21.05
N GLU A 186 4.82 2.90 -21.89
CA GLU A 186 6.13 3.46 -21.55
C GLU A 186 6.14 4.73 -20.67
N ASN A 187 5.01 5.29 -20.21
CA ASN A 187 5.02 6.56 -19.46
C ASN A 187 3.71 6.83 -18.69
N SER A 188 3.41 6.06 -17.64
CA SER A 188 2.16 6.14 -16.85
C SER A 188 1.99 7.38 -15.95
N TYR A 189 2.86 8.38 -16.08
CA TYR A 189 2.79 9.66 -15.36
C TYR A 189 2.92 10.88 -16.29
N LEU A 190 2.98 10.67 -17.61
CA LEU A 190 2.97 11.76 -18.58
C LEU A 190 1.52 12.00 -19.01
N LEU A 191 0.98 13.18 -18.74
CA LEU A 191 -0.35 13.57 -19.21
C LEU A 191 -0.52 13.36 -20.73
N ASP A 192 0.56 13.38 -21.51
CA ASP A 192 0.50 13.14 -22.96
C ASP A 192 -0.10 11.77 -23.35
N VAL A 193 0.01 10.74 -22.50
CA VAL A 193 -0.58 9.43 -22.83
C VAL A 193 -2.10 9.41 -22.67
N VAL A 194 -2.70 10.39 -21.99
CA VAL A 194 -4.16 10.47 -21.81
C VAL A 194 -4.91 10.82 -23.09
N ALA A 195 -4.19 11.16 -24.18
CA ALA A 195 -4.76 11.34 -25.50
C ALA A 195 -5.02 10.00 -26.23
N LYS A 196 -4.48 8.88 -25.73
CA LYS A 196 -4.55 7.56 -26.38
C LYS A 196 -5.63 6.65 -25.76
N PRO A 197 -6.19 5.68 -26.50
CA PRO A 197 -7.21 4.80 -25.95
C PRO A 197 -6.70 3.87 -24.84
N VAL A 198 -7.53 3.63 -23.82
CA VAL A 198 -7.22 2.71 -22.72
C VAL A 198 -8.46 1.98 -22.19
N ARG A 199 -8.27 0.72 -21.79
CA ARG A 199 -9.17 -0.08 -20.97
C ARG A 199 -8.39 -0.56 -19.75
N MET A 200 -8.65 0.06 -18.61
CA MET A 200 -7.94 -0.17 -17.36
C MET A 200 -8.83 -0.89 -16.37
N PHE A 201 -8.25 -1.82 -15.61
CA PHE A 201 -8.93 -2.62 -14.60
C PHE A 201 -8.20 -2.47 -13.27
N ILE A 202 -8.93 -2.18 -12.19
CA ILE A 202 -8.40 -2.08 -10.83
C ILE A 202 -9.28 -2.92 -9.89
N THR A 203 -8.63 -3.77 -9.10
CA THR A 203 -9.25 -4.73 -8.19
C THR A 203 -8.99 -4.32 -6.77
N SER A 204 -9.92 -4.62 -5.86
CA SER A 204 -9.75 -4.30 -4.45
C SER A 204 -8.80 -5.23 -3.69
N GLY A 205 -8.45 -6.40 -4.22
CA GLY A 205 -7.59 -7.39 -3.56
C GLY A 205 -7.10 -8.48 -4.50
N ASP A 206 -6.33 -9.43 -3.94
CA ASP A 206 -5.83 -10.62 -4.64
C ASP A 206 -6.68 -11.89 -4.36
N ALA A 207 -6.33 -13.00 -5.02
CA ALA A 207 -7.00 -14.29 -4.89
C ALA A 207 -7.05 -14.75 -3.43
N GLY A 208 -8.24 -14.87 -2.87
CA GLY A 208 -8.44 -15.37 -1.51
C GLY A 208 -8.37 -14.30 -0.41
N GLU A 209 -8.26 -13.02 -0.77
CA GLU A 209 -8.40 -11.92 0.20
C GLU A 209 -9.86 -11.53 0.36
N GLN A 210 -10.30 -11.41 1.62
CA GLN A 210 -11.66 -10.97 1.94
C GLN A 210 -11.74 -9.45 2.01
N VAL A 211 -12.60 -8.89 1.16
CA VAL A 211 -13.01 -7.48 1.21
C VAL A 211 -14.01 -7.30 2.36
N PRO A 212 -13.73 -6.42 3.33
CA PRO A 212 -14.66 -6.15 4.44
C PRO A 212 -15.95 -5.47 3.95
N ASP A 213 -17.06 -5.65 4.69
CA ASP A 213 -18.37 -5.03 4.37
C ASP A 213 -18.29 -3.49 4.30
N GLN A 214 -17.44 -2.88 5.15
CA GLN A 214 -17.04 -1.49 4.99
C GLN A 214 -15.75 -1.42 4.16
N SER A 215 -15.88 -1.04 2.89
CA SER A 215 -14.75 -1.09 1.95
C SER A 215 -13.77 0.08 2.14
N ILE A 216 -12.56 -0.26 2.61
CA ILE A 216 -11.38 0.63 2.62
C ILE A 216 -10.99 1.02 1.19
N PHE A 217 -11.12 0.09 0.24
CA PHE A 217 -10.82 0.35 -1.18
C PHE A 217 -11.71 1.47 -1.73
N ARG A 218 -13.02 1.40 -1.47
CA ARG A 218 -13.97 2.45 -1.83
C ARG A 218 -13.62 3.78 -1.17
N GLU A 219 -13.30 3.78 0.13
CA GLU A 219 -12.94 5.01 0.85
C GLU A 219 -11.76 5.71 0.19
N GLU A 220 -10.68 4.99 -0.12
CA GLU A 220 -9.50 5.58 -0.76
C GLU A 220 -9.78 6.02 -2.21
N VAL A 221 -10.64 5.34 -2.97
CA VAL A 221 -11.07 5.85 -4.29
C VAL A 221 -11.79 7.19 -4.15
N VAL A 222 -12.73 7.28 -3.20
CA VAL A 222 -13.47 8.53 -2.96
C VAL A 222 -12.51 9.65 -2.57
N LEU A 223 -11.61 9.40 -1.60
CA LEU A 223 -10.61 10.38 -1.15
C LEU A 223 -9.67 10.82 -2.28
N ALA A 224 -9.25 9.90 -3.15
CA ALA A 224 -8.42 10.24 -4.31
C ALA A 224 -9.13 11.22 -5.24
N LEU A 225 -10.44 11.02 -5.48
CA LEU A 225 -11.24 11.84 -6.40
C LEU A 225 -11.77 13.14 -5.79
N THR A 226 -11.97 13.21 -4.47
CA THR A 226 -12.60 14.36 -3.79
C THR A 226 -11.62 15.23 -3.01
N GLU A 227 -10.49 14.68 -2.57
CA GLU A 227 -9.48 15.42 -1.78
C GLU A 227 -8.14 15.59 -2.50
N GLY A 228 -7.99 15.00 -3.69
CA GLY A 228 -6.76 15.09 -4.49
C GLY A 228 -5.60 14.29 -3.92
N GLN A 229 -5.86 13.34 -3.01
CA GLN A 229 -4.82 12.47 -2.45
C GLN A 229 -4.24 11.49 -3.49
N GLY A 230 -4.91 11.34 -4.63
CA GLY A 230 -4.46 10.53 -5.77
C GLY A 230 -3.55 11.28 -6.74
N ASP A 231 -3.42 12.61 -6.65
CA ASP A 231 -2.56 13.41 -7.55
C ASP A 231 -1.12 13.39 -7.00
N ALA A 232 -0.33 12.42 -7.46
CA ALA A 232 0.98 12.14 -6.88
C ALA A 232 2.04 13.14 -7.36
N ASN A 233 1.94 13.58 -8.61
CA ASN A 233 2.88 14.52 -9.23
C ASN A 233 2.46 16.00 -9.11
N ARG A 234 1.25 16.27 -8.59
CA ARG A 234 0.65 17.60 -8.39
C ARG A 234 0.43 18.36 -9.70
N ASP A 235 0.08 17.66 -10.75
CA ASP A 235 -0.21 18.23 -12.06
C ASP A 235 -1.66 18.71 -12.22
N GLY A 236 -2.50 18.49 -11.20
CA GLY A 236 -3.91 18.89 -11.21
C GLY A 236 -4.83 17.83 -11.79
N TYR A 237 -4.32 16.64 -12.10
CA TYR A 237 -5.07 15.48 -12.55
C TYR A 237 -4.79 14.28 -11.64
N VAL A 238 -5.67 13.28 -11.72
CA VAL A 238 -5.43 11.98 -11.12
C VAL A 238 -5.53 10.97 -12.24
N THR A 239 -4.40 10.45 -12.70
CA THR A 239 -4.42 9.41 -13.74
C THR A 239 -4.86 8.06 -13.19
N GLY A 240 -5.26 7.13 -14.06
CA GLY A 240 -5.59 5.76 -13.67
C GLY A 240 -4.42 5.06 -12.99
N SER A 241 -3.19 5.29 -13.46
CA SER A 241 -1.98 4.75 -12.85
C SER A 241 -1.67 5.37 -11.49
N GLU A 242 -1.88 6.68 -11.33
CA GLU A 242 -1.74 7.33 -10.02
C GLU A 242 -2.79 6.84 -9.03
N LEU A 243 -4.04 6.71 -9.47
CA LEU A 243 -5.11 6.11 -8.67
C LEU A 243 -4.74 4.68 -8.25
N ALA A 244 -4.27 3.84 -9.18
CA ALA A 244 -3.85 2.47 -8.87
C ALA A 244 -2.71 2.41 -7.85
N LEU A 245 -1.71 3.30 -7.99
CA LEU A 245 -0.59 3.39 -7.05
C LEU A 245 -1.07 3.85 -5.66
N HIS A 246 -1.90 4.89 -5.60
CA HIS A 246 -2.50 5.39 -4.38
C HIS A 246 -3.25 4.27 -3.65
N LEU A 247 -4.14 3.56 -4.35
CA LEU A 247 -4.91 2.46 -3.78
C LEU A 247 -4.01 1.34 -3.28
N LYS A 248 -3.01 0.93 -4.06
CA LYS A 248 -2.05 -0.10 -3.65
C LYS A 248 -1.29 0.29 -2.38
N GLN A 249 -0.92 1.55 -2.21
CA GLN A 249 -0.21 2.01 -1.00
C GLN A 249 -1.14 2.11 0.21
N ARG A 250 -2.29 2.77 0.03
CA ARG A 250 -3.17 3.16 1.13
C ARG A 250 -4.04 2.04 1.63
N VAL A 251 -4.63 1.26 0.72
CA VAL A 251 -5.50 0.14 1.08
C VAL A 251 -4.68 -0.96 1.75
N THR A 252 -3.52 -1.31 1.19
CA THR A 252 -2.62 -2.30 1.80
C THR A 252 -2.12 -1.83 3.17
N GLY A 253 -1.71 -0.56 3.31
CA GLY A 253 -1.28 -0.01 4.60
C GLY A 253 -2.40 0.00 5.66
N ARG A 254 -3.58 0.49 5.32
CA ARG A 254 -4.73 0.57 6.24
C ARG A 254 -5.26 -0.81 6.62
N ARG A 255 -5.33 -1.76 5.66
CA ARG A 255 -5.78 -3.12 5.95
C ARG A 255 -4.77 -3.88 6.80
N GLY A 256 -3.47 -3.73 6.52
CA GLY A 256 -2.40 -4.30 7.34
C GLY A 256 -2.47 -3.79 8.79
N ALA A 257 -2.67 -2.48 8.99
CA ALA A 257 -2.85 -1.90 10.32
C ALA A 257 -4.10 -2.43 11.06
N ALA A 258 -5.13 -2.86 10.32
CA ALA A 258 -6.34 -3.48 10.86
C ALA A 258 -6.22 -5.02 11.03
N GLY A 259 -5.03 -5.60 10.84
CA GLY A 259 -4.78 -7.04 10.99
C GLY A 259 -5.31 -7.91 9.85
N GLY A 260 -5.64 -7.31 8.70
CA GLY A 260 -6.10 -8.02 7.51
C GLY A 260 -5.10 -7.93 6.34
N ARG A 261 -5.41 -8.60 5.24
CA ARG A 261 -4.70 -8.45 3.96
C ARG A 261 -5.65 -7.97 2.88
N GLN A 262 -5.21 -7.00 2.10
CA GLN A 262 -5.93 -6.45 0.95
C GLN A 262 -4.90 -5.75 0.04
N HIS A 263 -4.66 -6.34 -1.13
CA HIS A 263 -3.64 -5.88 -2.07
C HIS A 263 -4.29 -5.56 -3.42
N PRO A 264 -4.67 -4.28 -3.65
CA PRO A 264 -5.21 -3.87 -4.94
C PRO A 264 -4.29 -4.23 -6.10
N GLN A 265 -4.87 -4.77 -7.17
CA GLN A 265 -4.17 -5.09 -8.41
C GLN A 265 -4.67 -4.17 -9.52
N CYS A 266 -3.81 -3.88 -10.49
CA CYS A 266 -4.17 -3.07 -11.65
C CYS A 266 -3.57 -3.65 -12.94
N GLY A 267 -4.29 -3.48 -14.04
CA GLY A 267 -3.86 -3.94 -15.37
C GLY A 267 -4.60 -3.24 -16.51
N THR A 268 -4.14 -3.48 -17.73
CA THR A 268 -4.82 -3.01 -18.96
C THR A 268 -5.35 -4.19 -19.78
N SER A 269 -6.17 -3.89 -20.78
CA SER A 269 -6.56 -4.87 -21.79
C SER A 269 -5.34 -5.44 -22.52
N GLU A 270 -5.41 -6.71 -22.88
CA GLU A 270 -4.40 -7.40 -23.71
C GLU A 270 -4.63 -7.16 -25.21
N GLN A 271 -5.77 -6.55 -25.56
CA GLN A 271 -6.13 -6.27 -26.94
C GLN A 271 -5.35 -5.07 -27.46
N THR A 272 -4.63 -5.28 -28.57
CA THR A 272 -3.81 -4.29 -29.24
C THR A 272 -4.57 -2.98 -29.45
N GLY A 273 -4.01 -1.87 -28.99
CA GLY A 273 -4.56 -0.52 -29.23
C GLY A 273 -5.50 -0.02 -28.14
N LEU A 274 -5.83 -0.85 -27.15
CA LEU A 274 -6.67 -0.49 -26.00
C LEU A 274 -5.88 -0.41 -24.69
N ASP A 275 -4.55 -0.41 -24.77
CA ASP A 275 -3.60 -0.37 -23.66
C ASP A 275 -2.63 0.82 -23.76
N GLN A 276 -2.87 1.76 -24.67
CA GLN A 276 -1.87 2.76 -25.06
C GLN A 276 -1.91 4.05 -24.24
N GLY A 277 -3.02 4.33 -23.56
CA GLY A 277 -3.22 5.54 -22.78
C GLY A 277 -3.35 5.30 -21.28
N ASP A 278 -3.80 6.33 -20.56
CA ASP A 278 -4.11 6.25 -19.13
C ASP A 278 -5.43 6.97 -18.85
N PHE A 279 -6.23 6.43 -17.93
CA PHE A 279 -7.48 7.09 -17.53
C PHE A 279 -7.15 8.42 -16.83
N VAL A 280 -8.07 9.36 -16.79
CA VAL A 280 -7.82 10.66 -16.17
C VAL A 280 -9.06 11.25 -15.51
N PHE A 281 -8.89 11.66 -14.25
CA PHE A 281 -9.80 12.48 -13.46
C PHE A 281 -9.19 13.86 -13.24
N LYS A 282 -10.02 14.82 -12.86
CA LYS A 282 -9.54 16.15 -12.45
C LYS A 282 -9.21 16.11 -10.97
N ALA A 283 -8.00 16.50 -10.58
CA ALA A 283 -7.70 16.67 -9.17
C ALA A 283 -8.44 17.92 -8.64
N PRO A 284 -9.04 17.85 -7.44
CA PRO A 284 -9.58 19.03 -6.78
C PRO A 284 -8.47 20.07 -6.58
N GLN A 285 -8.70 21.32 -7.01
CA GLN A 285 -7.76 22.39 -6.71
C GLN A 285 -7.69 22.59 -5.19
N ARG A 286 -6.54 22.30 -4.57
CA ARG A 286 -6.22 22.90 -3.27
C ARG A 286 -6.06 24.40 -3.51
N LEU A 287 -7.05 25.18 -3.10
CA LEU A 287 -6.85 26.61 -2.85
C LEU A 287 -5.61 26.71 -1.93
N ALA A 288 -4.57 27.39 -2.39
CA ALA A 288 -3.41 27.66 -1.56
C ALA A 288 -3.89 28.32 -0.25
N PRO A 289 -3.36 27.93 0.92
CA PRO A 289 -3.69 28.64 2.14
C PRO A 289 -3.31 30.11 1.97
N ALA A 290 -4.27 31.01 2.19
CA ALA A 290 -4.01 32.44 2.16
C ALA A 290 -2.85 32.79 3.12
N PRO A 291 -2.00 33.77 2.80
CA PRO A 291 -0.95 34.21 3.70
C PRO A 291 -1.59 34.59 5.05
N GLN A 292 -1.07 34.01 6.13
CA GLN A 292 -1.59 34.20 7.47
C GLN A 292 -1.56 35.68 7.84
N ALA A 293 -2.73 36.25 8.10
CA ALA A 293 -2.85 37.52 8.81
C ALA A 293 -2.43 37.32 10.28
N PRO A 294 -1.84 38.33 10.93
CA PRO A 294 -1.40 38.22 12.32
C PRO A 294 -2.60 37.95 13.24
N PRO A 295 -2.42 37.22 14.35
CA PRO A 295 -3.54 36.67 15.10
C PRO A 295 -4.29 37.77 15.85
N PRO A 296 -5.63 37.83 15.77
CA PRO A 296 -6.41 38.52 16.78
C PRO A 296 -6.75 37.57 17.93
N THR A 297 -6.61 38.12 19.12
CA THR A 297 -6.88 37.56 20.45
C THR A 297 -8.32 37.11 20.66
N ASN A 298 -8.47 35.98 21.38
CA ASN A 298 -9.63 35.50 22.14
C ASN A 298 -11.02 35.62 21.50
N SER A 299 -11.52 34.51 20.96
CA SER A 299 -12.96 34.23 20.87
C SER A 299 -13.21 32.73 20.99
N GLN A 300 -14.30 32.35 21.66
CA GLN A 300 -14.67 30.96 21.92
C GLN A 300 -14.95 30.14 20.65
N PRO A 301 -14.82 28.79 20.70
CA PRO A 301 -14.95 27.92 19.54
C PRO A 301 -16.33 28.04 18.88
N SER A 302 -16.35 28.01 17.55
CA SER A 302 -17.56 28.03 16.73
C SER A 302 -18.44 26.79 16.97
N GLU A 303 -19.72 26.89 16.63
CA GLU A 303 -20.70 25.82 16.81
C GLU A 303 -20.29 24.52 16.08
N ILE A 304 -19.61 24.63 14.94
CA ILE A 304 -19.04 23.49 14.19
C ILE A 304 -17.84 22.87 14.90
N GLU A 305 -16.95 23.67 15.50
CA GLU A 305 -15.82 23.16 16.30
C GLU A 305 -16.32 22.46 17.57
N GLN A 306 -17.38 22.98 18.19
CA GLN A 306 -18.03 22.32 19.32
C GLN A 306 -18.72 21.01 18.92
N LEU A 307 -19.19 20.87 17.68
CA LEU A 307 -19.73 19.62 17.14
C LEU A 307 -18.61 18.61 16.83
N ILE A 308 -17.51 19.04 16.22
CA ILE A 308 -16.34 18.19 15.95
C ILE A 308 -15.71 17.69 17.25
N GLN A 309 -15.63 18.55 18.27
CA GLN A 309 -15.13 18.15 19.59
C GLN A 309 -16.08 17.16 20.28
N ARG A 310 -17.41 17.37 20.18
CA ARG A 310 -18.41 16.41 20.68
C ARG A 310 -18.33 15.06 19.97
N GLU A 311 -18.14 15.05 18.64
CA GLU A 311 -17.99 13.83 17.85
C GLU A 311 -16.72 13.05 18.25
N ARG A 312 -15.59 13.73 18.44
CA ARG A 312 -14.35 13.09 18.92
C ARG A 312 -14.50 12.54 20.34
N GLN A 313 -15.15 13.29 21.23
CA GLN A 313 -15.43 12.82 22.59
C GLN A 313 -16.37 11.61 22.58
N TRP A 314 -17.32 11.56 21.66
CA TRP A 314 -18.20 10.41 21.45
C TRP A 314 -17.44 9.16 20.95
N GLN A 315 -16.58 9.29 19.94
CA GLN A 315 -15.77 8.18 19.44
C GLN A 315 -14.84 7.61 20.54
N GLN A 316 -14.23 8.50 21.33
CA GLN A 316 -13.40 8.10 22.47
C GLN A 316 -14.20 7.46 23.61
N TRP A 317 -15.46 7.83 23.78
CA TRP A 317 -16.35 7.20 24.76
C TRP A 317 -16.79 5.80 24.31
N GLN A 318 -17.17 5.62 23.04
CA GLN A 318 -17.51 4.31 22.49
C GLN A 318 -16.35 3.33 22.56
N GLN A 319 -15.14 3.77 22.18
CA GLN A 319 -13.95 2.95 22.27
C GLN A 319 -13.70 2.47 23.71
N ARG A 320 -13.85 3.35 24.70
CA ARG A 320 -13.70 2.99 26.12
C ARG A 320 -14.78 2.00 26.60
N MET A 321 -16.03 2.14 26.15
CA MET A 321 -17.12 1.21 26.47
C MET A 321 -16.87 -0.20 25.90
N GLU A 322 -16.42 -0.29 24.66
CA GLU A 322 -16.09 -1.58 24.01
C GLU A 322 -14.86 -2.24 24.64
N GLU A 323 -13.82 -1.46 24.96
CA GLU A 323 -12.62 -1.94 25.67
C GLU A 323 -12.96 -2.42 27.09
N ALA A 324 -13.81 -1.70 27.82
CA ALA A 324 -14.28 -2.09 29.15
C ALA A 324 -15.13 -3.37 29.10
N TYR A 325 -16.01 -3.51 28.11
CA TYR A 325 -16.80 -4.72 27.92
C TYR A 325 -15.94 -5.94 27.55
N ALA A 326 -14.97 -5.77 26.63
CA ALA A 326 -14.04 -6.83 26.24
C ALA A 326 -13.13 -7.27 27.40
N THR A 327 -12.73 -6.31 28.25
CA THR A 327 -12.00 -6.59 29.48
C THR A 327 -12.85 -7.38 30.46
N ALA A 328 -14.10 -6.97 30.68
CA ALA A 328 -15.03 -7.70 31.53
C ALA A 328 -15.31 -9.12 31.01
N LEU A 329 -15.43 -9.29 29.68
CA LEU A 329 -15.60 -10.58 29.01
C LEU A 329 -14.42 -11.51 29.24
N THR A 330 -13.22 -10.98 29.13
CA THR A 330 -11.99 -11.75 29.32
C THR A 330 -11.84 -12.17 30.79
N ASN A 331 -12.03 -11.23 31.72
CA ASN A 331 -11.87 -11.48 33.16
C ASN A 331 -12.96 -12.41 33.70
N ALA A 332 -14.21 -12.23 33.26
CA ALA A 332 -15.29 -13.13 33.62
C ALA A 332 -15.27 -14.45 32.83
N GLY A 333 -14.40 -14.59 31.81
CA GLY A 333 -14.17 -15.83 31.06
C GLY A 333 -13.16 -16.77 31.73
N ASP A 334 -12.37 -16.26 32.67
CA ASP A 334 -11.32 -17.03 33.35
C ASP A 334 -11.92 -18.15 34.21
N ALA A 335 -11.68 -19.40 33.79
CA ALA A 335 -12.17 -20.59 34.46
C ALA A 335 -11.49 -20.87 35.82
N SER A 336 -10.38 -20.18 36.13
CA SER A 336 -9.70 -20.29 37.43
C SER A 336 -10.38 -19.48 38.54
N LEU A 337 -11.23 -18.51 38.18
CA LEU A 337 -11.98 -17.69 39.13
C LEU A 337 -13.29 -18.38 39.55
N SER A 338 -13.70 -18.20 40.81
CA SER A 338 -14.99 -18.70 41.28
C SER A 338 -16.15 -18.07 40.50
N LEU A 339 -17.28 -18.79 40.37
CA LEU A 339 -18.48 -18.25 39.70
C LEU A 339 -18.93 -16.91 40.31
N SER A 340 -18.81 -16.78 41.64
CA SER A 340 -19.07 -15.52 42.36
C SER A 340 -18.12 -14.39 41.97
N THR A 341 -16.82 -14.67 41.79
CA THR A 341 -15.83 -13.67 41.37
C THR A 341 -16.04 -13.25 39.92
N ARG A 342 -16.35 -14.20 39.03
CA ARG A 342 -16.66 -13.93 37.61
C ARG A 342 -17.94 -13.11 37.46
N ARG A 343 -18.94 -13.36 38.31
CA ARG A 343 -20.17 -12.56 38.36
C ARG A 343 -19.91 -11.12 38.83
N LEU A 344 -19.06 -10.95 39.85
CA LEU A 344 -18.65 -9.62 40.34
C LEU A 344 -17.98 -8.77 39.26
N VAL A 345 -17.24 -9.37 38.32
CA VAL A 345 -16.66 -8.65 37.17
C VAL A 345 -17.75 -8.04 36.29
N TRP A 346 -18.81 -8.80 35.98
CA TRP A 346 -19.93 -8.30 35.20
C TRP A 346 -20.78 -7.27 35.95
N ASP A 347 -21.03 -7.50 37.24
CA ASP A 347 -21.76 -6.55 38.08
C ASP A 347 -20.99 -5.23 38.22
N SER A 348 -19.65 -5.28 38.31
CA SER A 348 -18.79 -4.10 38.32
C SER A 348 -18.85 -3.33 37.00
N PHE A 349 -18.82 -4.04 35.86
CA PHE A 349 -18.97 -3.43 34.54
C PHE A 349 -20.33 -2.72 34.38
N LEU A 350 -21.42 -3.38 34.79
CA LEU A 350 -22.78 -2.83 34.73
C LEU A 350 -22.95 -1.62 35.64
N LYS A 351 -22.28 -1.60 36.80
CA LYS A 351 -22.34 -0.50 37.76
C LYS A 351 -21.51 0.71 37.35
N SER A 352 -20.37 0.52 36.68
CA SER A 352 -19.49 1.64 36.27
C SER A 352 -19.88 2.28 34.93
N HIS A 353 -20.92 1.77 34.26
CA HIS A 353 -21.33 2.24 32.93
C HIS A 353 -22.86 2.43 32.83
N THR A 354 -23.43 3.10 33.84
CA THR A 354 -24.87 3.38 33.96
C THR A 354 -25.37 4.57 33.18
N ASP A 355 -24.48 5.48 32.75
CA ASP A 355 -24.89 6.73 32.10
C ASP A 355 -25.30 6.47 30.65
N ASP A 356 -26.52 6.89 30.31
CA ASP A 356 -27.09 6.72 28.98
C ASP A 356 -26.60 7.78 28.01
N ASN A 357 -26.13 7.31 26.86
CA ASN A 357 -26.12 8.08 25.64
C ASN A 357 -27.43 7.78 24.88
N PRO A 358 -28.38 8.72 24.80
CA PRO A 358 -29.71 8.48 24.22
C PRO A 358 -29.70 8.18 22.70
N PHE A 359 -28.53 8.20 22.06
CA PHE A 359 -28.35 7.97 20.62
C PHE A 359 -27.71 6.62 20.26
N SER A 360 -27.42 5.75 21.23
CA SER A 360 -26.67 4.50 20.99
C SER A 360 -27.43 3.26 21.48
N LYS A 361 -28.15 2.61 20.56
CA LYS A 361 -28.72 1.27 20.77
C LYS A 361 -27.65 0.20 21.08
N ARG A 362 -26.37 0.50 20.78
CA ARG A 362 -25.24 -0.41 20.87
C ARG A 362 -24.71 -0.57 22.30
N ASP A 363 -24.80 0.46 23.12
CA ASP A 363 -24.40 0.38 24.54
C ASP A 363 -25.45 -0.37 25.37
N ASP A 364 -26.72 -0.21 25.00
CA ASP A 364 -27.82 -1.03 25.52
C ASP A 364 -27.61 -2.51 25.19
N ASP A 365 -27.23 -2.84 23.95
CA ASP A 365 -26.91 -4.21 23.56
C ASP A 365 -25.74 -4.79 24.36
N LEU A 366 -24.68 -4.01 24.64
CA LEU A 366 -23.55 -4.46 25.45
C LEU A 366 -23.93 -4.67 26.91
N ARG A 367 -24.77 -3.80 27.48
CA ARG A 367 -25.30 -3.95 28.83
C ARG A 367 -26.24 -5.15 28.95
N GLU A 368 -27.11 -5.38 27.98
CA GLU A 368 -27.99 -6.56 27.95
C GLU A 368 -27.20 -7.86 27.82
N LYS A 369 -26.14 -7.86 27.01
CA LYS A 369 -25.22 -9.00 26.95
C LYS A 369 -24.48 -9.21 28.28
N ALA A 370 -24.04 -8.15 28.95
CA ALA A 370 -23.40 -8.25 30.26
C ALA A 370 -24.36 -8.75 31.34
N LYS A 371 -25.62 -8.29 31.37
CA LYS A 371 -26.68 -8.81 32.27
C LYS A 371 -26.95 -10.29 32.04
N THR A 372 -27.03 -10.70 30.78
CA THR A 372 -27.22 -12.11 30.39
C THR A 372 -26.04 -12.97 30.85
N ALA A 373 -24.81 -12.49 30.64
CA ALA A 373 -23.60 -13.19 31.07
C ALA A 373 -23.51 -13.30 32.60
N ALA A 374 -23.83 -12.24 33.35
CA ALA A 374 -23.90 -12.27 34.81
C ALA A 374 -24.95 -13.26 35.34
N GLY A 375 -26.13 -13.31 34.70
CA GLY A 375 -27.23 -14.20 35.06
C GLY A 375 -26.93 -15.69 34.82
N SER A 376 -26.04 -16.01 33.88
CA SER A 376 -25.63 -17.38 33.58
C SER A 376 -24.65 -17.99 34.60
N LEU A 377 -24.08 -17.19 35.50
CA LEU A 377 -23.07 -17.58 36.48
C LEU A 377 -23.69 -17.89 37.87
N VAL A 378 -24.57 -18.89 37.95
CA VAL A 378 -25.19 -19.36 39.21
C VAL A 378 -24.86 -20.84 39.45
N GLU A 379 -24.53 -21.20 40.69
CA GLU A 379 -24.18 -22.58 41.10
C GLU A 379 -25.36 -23.55 40.96
N SER A 380 -25.11 -24.71 40.33
CA SER A 380 -25.98 -25.89 40.38
C SER A 380 -25.49 -26.82 41.50
N THR A 381 -26.37 -27.12 42.45
CA THR A 381 -26.11 -28.08 43.54
C THR A 381 -26.41 -29.52 43.08
N ALA A 382 -25.40 -30.37 42.90
CA ALA A 382 -25.52 -31.84 43.03
C ALA A 382 -24.15 -32.56 43.10
N ALA A 383 -24.11 -33.63 43.91
CA ALA A 383 -22.95 -34.36 44.46
C ALA A 383 -22.42 -35.54 43.57
N PRO A 384 -21.30 -36.23 43.94
CA PRO A 384 -20.41 -37.00 43.02
C PRO A 384 -20.43 -38.55 43.15
N LEU A 385 -19.66 -39.26 42.28
CA LEU A 385 -18.83 -40.52 42.44
C LEU A 385 -18.72 -41.35 41.08
N PRO A 386 -17.92 -42.45 40.91
CA PRO A 386 -16.47 -42.45 40.57
C PRO A 386 -15.95 -43.51 39.51
N ASN A 387 -14.67 -43.37 39.12
CA ASN A 387 -13.61 -44.35 38.73
C ASN A 387 -13.65 -45.37 37.54
N ASN A 388 -12.59 -45.26 36.71
CA ASN A 388 -11.63 -46.24 36.12
C ASN A 388 -11.97 -47.39 35.14
N GLN A 389 -11.20 -47.38 34.03
CA GLN A 389 -10.40 -48.45 33.34
C GLN A 389 -10.73 -48.81 31.85
N PRO A 390 -9.79 -49.36 31.01
CA PRO A 390 -9.20 -48.63 29.85
C PRO A 390 -9.12 -49.38 28.46
N VAL A 391 -8.43 -48.72 27.48
CA VAL A 391 -7.77 -49.18 26.18
C VAL A 391 -8.71 -49.45 24.96
N PRO A 392 -8.34 -49.33 23.64
CA PRO A 392 -7.01 -49.22 22.99
C PRO A 392 -6.82 -48.25 21.75
N GLN A 393 -5.55 -48.02 21.35
CA GLN A 393 -5.07 -47.52 20.02
C GLN A 393 -4.76 -48.70 19.07
N PRO A 394 -4.78 -48.61 17.71
CA PRO A 394 -3.65 -48.08 16.86
C PRO A 394 -4.10 -47.61 15.42
N PRO A 395 -3.27 -47.49 14.35
CA PRO A 395 -1.81 -47.36 14.18
C PRO A 395 -1.36 -46.15 13.31
N SER A 396 -0.03 -46.02 13.18
CA SER A 396 0.75 -45.01 12.47
C SER A 396 1.29 -45.43 11.08
N THR A 397 1.62 -44.41 10.26
CA THR A 397 2.63 -44.31 9.15
C THR A 397 2.31 -44.88 7.74
N PRO A 398 2.84 -44.30 6.62
CA PRO A 398 4.18 -43.67 6.50
C PRO A 398 4.32 -42.33 5.77
N VAL A 399 5.46 -41.69 6.07
CA VAL A 399 6.03 -40.48 5.47
C VAL A 399 6.70 -40.82 4.14
N VAL A 400 6.41 -40.04 3.09
CA VAL A 400 7.15 -40.07 1.82
C VAL A 400 8.36 -39.13 1.92
N LYS A 401 9.55 -39.68 1.66
CA LYS A 401 10.79 -38.94 1.46
C LYS A 401 10.77 -38.29 0.07
N THR A 402 11.08 -37.01 -0.01
CA THR A 402 11.50 -36.35 -1.26
C THR A 402 12.87 -35.71 -1.07
N THR A 403 13.85 -36.41 -1.67
CA THR A 403 15.01 -35.93 -2.44
C THR A 403 15.54 -34.51 -2.22
N GLU A 404 16.80 -34.46 -1.78
CA GLU A 404 17.68 -33.29 -1.78
C GLU A 404 18.09 -32.83 -3.20
N SER A 405 18.39 -31.54 -3.33
CA SER A 405 19.18 -30.91 -4.40
C SER A 405 19.84 -29.64 -3.84
N PRO A 406 20.89 -29.10 -4.48
CA PRO A 406 22.31 -29.29 -4.21
C PRO A 406 22.88 -28.28 -3.19
N GLN A 407 24.01 -28.65 -2.57
CA GLN A 407 24.70 -27.95 -1.48
C GLN A 407 25.17 -26.52 -1.84
N GLU A 408 24.69 -25.53 -1.08
CA GLU A 408 25.34 -24.22 -0.87
C GLU A 408 26.42 -24.34 0.25
N PRO A 409 27.52 -23.57 0.20
CA PRO A 409 28.62 -23.71 1.14
C PRO A 409 28.23 -23.31 2.57
N ALA A 410 28.67 -24.13 3.53
CA ALA A 410 28.51 -24.07 4.97
C ALA A 410 28.04 -22.73 5.59
N ARG A 411 26.72 -22.54 5.71
CA ARG A 411 26.14 -21.53 6.62
C ARG A 411 26.30 -22.02 8.05
N GLN A 412 27.12 -21.34 8.86
CA GLN A 412 27.00 -21.45 10.32
C GLN A 412 25.59 -21.01 10.73
N ILE A 413 24.87 -21.91 11.40
CA ILE A 413 23.46 -21.73 11.77
C ILE A 413 23.39 -20.72 12.92
N LEU A 414 22.76 -19.56 12.66
CA LEU A 414 22.43 -18.60 13.72
C LEU A 414 21.55 -19.27 14.78
N PRO A 415 21.70 -18.92 16.07
CA PRO A 415 20.79 -19.44 17.08
C PRO A 415 19.36 -18.95 16.81
N ARG A 416 18.39 -19.84 17.00
CA ARG A 416 16.97 -19.46 16.96
C ARG A 416 16.65 -18.52 18.11
N TYR A 417 15.82 -17.52 17.84
CA TYR A 417 15.21 -16.71 18.87
C TYR A 417 14.28 -17.58 19.71
N VAL A 418 14.62 -17.70 21.00
CA VAL A 418 13.78 -18.28 22.04
C VAL A 418 13.35 -17.15 22.96
N SER A 419 12.05 -16.89 23.08
CA SER A 419 11.52 -15.89 24.02
C SER A 419 11.89 -16.28 25.45
N GLN A 420 12.40 -15.32 26.23
CA GLN A 420 12.76 -15.54 27.64
C GLN A 420 11.83 -14.83 28.62
N GLN A 421 10.90 -14.00 28.12
CA GLN A 421 10.07 -13.11 28.95
C GLN A 421 8.70 -12.85 28.31
N ASN A 422 7.68 -12.63 29.14
CA ASN A 422 6.41 -12.06 28.69
C ASN A 422 6.60 -10.55 28.50
N LEU A 423 6.72 -10.10 27.25
CA LEU A 423 6.91 -8.69 26.91
C LEU A 423 5.58 -8.00 26.61
N SER A 424 5.49 -6.72 26.96
CA SER A 424 4.37 -5.82 26.59
C SER A 424 4.87 -4.40 26.45
N GLY A 425 4.23 -3.60 25.61
CA GLY A 425 4.64 -2.21 25.38
C GLY A 425 4.49 -1.78 23.93
N THR A 426 5.05 -0.62 23.61
CA THR A 426 5.01 -0.05 22.27
C THR A 426 6.39 0.45 21.86
N LEU A 427 6.82 0.06 20.66
CA LEU A 427 7.98 0.63 19.97
C LEU A 427 7.50 1.51 18.83
N ASN A 428 8.03 2.72 18.75
CA ASN A 428 7.86 3.58 17.61
C ASN A 428 9.12 3.55 16.75
N SER A 429 8.93 3.37 15.45
CA SER A 429 9.97 3.31 14.45
C SER A 429 9.78 4.40 13.40
N ILE A 430 10.73 5.33 13.29
CA ILE A 430 10.70 6.41 12.30
C ILE A 430 12.04 6.48 11.59
N GLY A 431 12.04 6.37 10.26
CA GLY A 431 13.27 6.47 9.48
C GLY A 431 13.14 6.05 8.02
N SER A 432 14.11 5.29 7.54
CA SER A 432 14.28 4.87 6.15
C SER A 432 13.02 4.22 5.57
N ASP A 433 12.43 4.88 4.58
CA ASP A 433 11.33 4.32 3.76
C ASP A 433 11.71 3.02 3.05
N THR A 434 13.01 2.80 2.82
CA THR A 434 13.51 1.61 2.10
C THR A 434 13.49 0.37 3.01
N LEU A 435 13.46 0.57 4.32
CA LEU A 435 13.33 -0.52 5.29
C LEU A 435 11.88 -0.78 5.72
N ASN A 436 10.87 -0.10 5.14
CA ASN A 436 9.48 -0.23 5.58
C ASN A 436 8.95 -1.66 5.51
N ASN A 437 9.22 -2.38 4.41
CA ASN A 437 8.78 -3.76 4.24
C ASN A 437 9.45 -4.66 5.29
N LEU A 438 10.77 -4.57 5.39
CA LEU A 438 11.55 -5.36 6.32
C LEU A 438 11.16 -5.12 7.79
N MET A 439 10.95 -3.85 8.18
CA MET A 439 10.46 -3.49 9.51
C MET A 439 9.06 -4.05 9.78
N THR A 440 8.17 -4.01 8.78
CA THR A 440 6.82 -4.59 8.89
C THR A 440 6.91 -6.10 9.10
N TYR A 441 7.70 -6.82 8.29
CA TYR A 441 7.86 -8.27 8.44
C TYR A 441 8.53 -8.67 9.76
N TRP A 442 9.53 -7.92 10.22
CA TRP A 442 10.09 -8.14 11.55
C TRP A 442 9.08 -7.87 12.65
N SER A 443 8.27 -6.82 12.52
CA SER A 443 7.20 -6.53 13.48
C SER A 443 6.17 -7.65 13.55
N GLU A 444 5.70 -8.15 12.40
CA GLU A 444 4.76 -9.28 12.33
C GLU A 444 5.35 -10.54 12.97
N GLY A 445 6.56 -10.94 12.56
CA GLY A 445 7.22 -12.13 13.10
C GLY A 445 7.52 -12.02 14.60
N PHE A 446 7.81 -10.81 15.11
CA PHE A 446 7.99 -10.60 16.54
C PHE A 446 6.66 -10.60 17.30
N ALA A 447 5.60 -10.03 16.73
CA ALA A 447 4.27 -10.00 17.34
C ALA A 447 3.63 -11.39 17.45
N GLU A 448 3.94 -12.31 16.53
CA GLU A 448 3.55 -13.73 16.66
C GLU A 448 4.11 -14.37 17.95
N LEU A 449 5.31 -13.96 18.35
CA LEU A 449 5.98 -14.46 19.56
C LEU A 449 5.64 -13.63 20.80
N HIS A 450 5.29 -12.36 20.62
CA HIS A 450 5.00 -11.38 21.67
C HIS A 450 3.75 -10.55 21.35
N PRO A 451 2.54 -11.12 21.49
CA PRO A 451 1.30 -10.48 21.03
C PRO A 451 0.90 -9.21 21.77
N LYS A 452 1.56 -8.89 22.90
CA LYS A 452 1.34 -7.67 23.69
C LYS A 452 2.32 -6.54 23.33
N ILE A 453 3.23 -6.77 22.38
CA ILE A 453 4.08 -5.74 21.80
C ILE A 453 3.38 -5.15 20.58
N ARG A 454 3.34 -3.82 20.51
CA ARG A 454 2.97 -3.10 19.29
C ARG A 454 4.19 -2.36 18.74
N ILE A 455 4.39 -2.42 17.44
CA ILE A 455 5.46 -1.66 16.77
C ILE A 455 4.81 -0.77 15.72
N ASN A 456 4.89 0.54 15.92
CA ASN A 456 4.41 1.54 14.96
C ASN A 456 5.55 1.89 14.00
N ILE A 457 5.29 1.89 12.69
CA ILE A 457 6.33 2.08 11.67
C ILE A 457 5.96 3.25 10.76
N GLU A 458 6.88 4.21 10.62
CA GLU A 458 6.77 5.34 9.70
C GLU A 458 8.03 5.50 8.86
N GLY A 459 7.93 5.23 7.55
CA GLY A 459 9.01 5.47 6.61
C GLY A 459 9.00 6.87 6.04
N LYS A 460 9.69 7.81 6.69
CA LYS A 460 9.79 9.22 6.27
C LYS A 460 11.14 9.57 5.62
N GLY A 461 12.04 8.60 5.51
CA GLY A 461 13.39 8.77 4.99
C GLY A 461 14.46 8.71 6.08
N SER A 462 15.68 8.33 5.73
CA SER A 462 16.78 8.18 6.68
C SER A 462 17.17 9.50 7.36
N SER A 463 16.99 10.64 6.70
CA SER A 463 17.26 11.96 7.29
C SER A 463 16.35 12.32 8.48
N THR A 464 15.21 11.64 8.65
CA THR A 464 14.29 11.88 9.77
C THR A 464 14.59 11.02 10.99
N ALA A 465 15.51 10.05 10.86
CA ALA A 465 15.86 9.07 11.90
C ALA A 465 16.41 9.75 13.17
N ILE A 466 17.47 10.55 13.04
CA ILE A 466 18.08 11.22 14.20
C ILE A 466 17.17 12.27 14.83
N PRO A 467 16.46 13.13 14.09
CA PRO A 467 15.44 14.01 14.68
C PRO A 467 14.45 13.26 15.58
N ALA A 468 13.95 12.09 15.13
CA ALA A 468 12.99 11.29 15.89
C ALA A 468 13.59 10.63 17.15
N LEU A 469 14.87 10.24 17.10
CA LEU A 469 15.58 9.78 18.30
C LEU A 469 15.87 10.93 19.27
N LEU A 470 16.19 12.11 18.75
CA LEU A 470 16.46 13.29 19.56
C LEU A 470 15.20 13.71 20.32
N ASP A 471 14.04 13.83 19.67
CA ASP A 471 12.81 14.28 20.32
C ASP A 471 12.08 13.18 21.11
N GLY A 472 12.50 11.92 20.97
CA GLY A 472 11.94 10.77 21.68
C GLY A 472 10.65 10.22 21.05
N SER A 473 10.29 10.68 19.84
CA SER A 473 9.14 10.15 19.10
C SER A 473 9.37 8.72 18.57
N ALA A 474 10.63 8.29 18.44
CA ALA A 474 11.00 6.93 18.05
C ALA A 474 12.04 6.30 19.00
N GLN A 475 11.95 4.99 19.20
CA GLN A 475 12.98 4.19 19.88
C GLN A 475 13.90 3.47 18.88
N VAL A 476 13.36 3.17 17.68
CA VAL A 476 14.08 2.49 16.61
C VAL A 476 14.11 3.41 15.39
N ALA A 477 15.27 3.64 14.82
CA ALA A 477 15.39 4.50 13.64
C ALA A 477 16.07 3.74 12.49
N PRO A 478 15.28 3.15 11.56
CA PRO A 478 15.82 2.43 10.42
C PRO A 478 16.62 3.34 9.50
N MET A 479 17.77 2.88 9.02
CA MET A 479 18.71 3.70 8.24
C MET A 479 19.30 2.90 7.09
N SER A 480 19.21 3.46 5.87
CA SER A 480 19.79 2.87 4.67
C SER A 480 21.24 3.31 4.41
N ARG A 481 21.85 4.00 5.38
CA ARG A 481 23.25 4.45 5.34
C ARG A 481 23.77 4.61 6.76
N GLU A 482 25.08 4.75 6.88
CA GLU A 482 25.70 5.23 8.11
C GLU A 482 25.23 6.66 8.45
N LEU A 483 25.35 7.02 9.72
CA LEU A 483 25.11 8.39 10.15
C LEU A 483 26.15 9.34 9.57
N THR A 484 25.71 10.56 9.27
CA THR A 484 26.62 11.65 8.94
C THR A 484 27.28 12.21 10.20
N ASP A 485 28.44 12.86 10.06
CA ASP A 485 29.12 13.50 11.19
C ASP A 485 28.18 14.48 11.93
N ASN A 486 27.45 15.32 11.19
CA ASN A 486 26.47 16.26 11.78
C ASN A 486 25.32 15.55 12.53
N GLU A 487 24.89 14.37 12.09
CA GLU A 487 23.89 13.58 12.79
C GLU A 487 24.43 12.99 14.09
N ILE A 488 25.68 12.53 14.09
CA ILE A 488 26.40 12.07 15.29
C ILE A 488 26.57 13.23 16.26
N ASP A 489 27.12 14.36 15.79
CA ASP A 489 27.37 15.56 16.59
C ASP A 489 26.09 16.06 17.26
N ARG A 490 24.97 16.14 16.51
CA ARG A 490 23.68 16.56 17.07
C ARG A 490 23.18 15.64 18.17
N PHE A 491 23.38 14.33 18.00
CA PHE A 491 22.99 13.34 19.00
C PHE A 491 23.89 13.42 20.24
N GLU A 492 25.21 13.45 20.05
CA GLU A 492 26.19 13.60 21.12
C GLU A 492 25.99 14.90 21.90
N ASN A 493 25.72 16.01 21.23
CA ASN A 493 25.46 17.30 21.88
C ASN A 493 24.23 17.26 22.80
N LYS A 494 23.23 16.41 22.50
CA LYS A 494 22.04 16.27 23.34
C LYS A 494 22.24 15.29 24.50
N PHE A 495 22.85 14.14 24.23
CA PHE A 495 22.88 13.02 25.18
C PHE A 495 24.24 12.79 25.85
N GLY A 496 25.32 13.37 25.32
CA GLY A 496 26.69 13.23 25.84
C GLY A 496 27.42 11.96 25.37
N TYR A 497 26.84 11.20 24.44
CA TYR A 497 27.40 9.96 23.89
C TYR A 497 26.83 9.67 22.48
N LYS A 498 27.48 8.76 21.73
CA LYS A 498 27.07 8.41 20.36
C LYS A 498 25.81 7.55 20.32
N PRO A 499 24.95 7.70 19.30
CA PRO A 499 23.90 6.73 19.03
C PRO A 499 24.51 5.39 18.61
N MET A 500 23.82 4.28 18.88
CA MET A 500 24.26 2.95 18.44
C MET A 500 23.64 2.62 17.09
N GLN A 501 24.47 2.42 16.05
CA GLN A 501 24.05 1.81 14.79
C GLN A 501 24.30 0.30 14.81
N ILE A 502 23.23 -0.47 14.62
CA ILE A 502 23.23 -1.93 14.61
C ILE A 502 23.07 -2.39 13.17
N ARG A 503 24.02 -3.17 12.66
CA ARG A 503 23.91 -3.77 11.31
C ARG A 503 22.80 -4.83 11.36
N VAL A 504 21.89 -4.83 10.38
CA VAL A 504 20.72 -5.74 10.38
C VAL A 504 20.47 -6.49 9.08
N ALA A 505 20.95 -5.94 7.96
CA ALA A 505 20.89 -6.56 6.65
C ALA A 505 21.98 -5.98 5.75
N ILE A 506 22.25 -6.64 4.63
CA ILE A 506 23.13 -6.16 3.55
C ILE A 506 22.28 -5.95 2.31
N GLU A 507 22.55 -4.85 1.60
CA GLU A 507 21.95 -4.54 0.32
C GLU A 507 23.05 -4.16 -0.68
N ALA A 508 22.80 -4.36 -1.97
CA ALA A 508 23.50 -3.65 -3.01
C ALA A 508 22.56 -2.71 -3.76
N LEU A 509 23.04 -1.49 -3.98
CA LEU A 509 22.38 -0.53 -4.84
C LEU A 509 22.77 -0.80 -6.30
N ALA A 510 21.80 -1.08 -7.16
CA ALA A 510 22.04 -1.33 -8.57
C ALA A 510 21.78 -0.09 -9.40
N ILE A 511 22.61 0.13 -10.42
CA ILE A 511 22.22 0.95 -11.56
C ILE A 511 21.30 0.10 -12.43
N ILE A 512 20.12 0.62 -12.73
CA ILE A 512 19.12 -0.06 -13.52
C ILE A 512 18.82 0.70 -14.80
N VAL A 513 18.48 -0.05 -15.83
CA VAL A 513 17.98 0.45 -17.12
C VAL A 513 16.76 -0.35 -17.53
N HIS A 514 15.99 0.17 -18.47
CA HIS A 514 14.92 -0.60 -19.11
C HIS A 514 15.45 -1.96 -19.62
N LYS A 515 14.65 -3.03 -19.49
CA LYS A 515 15.07 -4.40 -19.83
C LYS A 515 15.60 -4.54 -21.28
N GLU A 516 15.06 -3.75 -22.21
CA GLU A 516 15.43 -3.77 -23.64
C GLU A 516 16.66 -2.90 -23.95
N ASN A 517 17.23 -2.18 -22.98
CA ASN A 517 18.43 -1.39 -23.21
C ASN A 517 19.65 -2.30 -23.41
N PRO A 518 20.40 -2.22 -24.53
CA PRO A 518 21.49 -3.15 -24.80
C PRO A 518 22.73 -3.01 -23.91
N ILE A 519 22.87 -1.92 -23.15
CA ILE A 519 24.04 -1.70 -22.28
C ILE A 519 24.17 -2.80 -21.22
N GLN A 520 25.42 -3.18 -20.91
CA GLN A 520 25.72 -4.30 -20.01
C GLN A 520 26.41 -3.86 -18.72
N SER A 521 27.28 -2.86 -18.82
CA SER A 521 28.08 -2.39 -17.70
C SER A 521 28.33 -0.89 -17.76
N LEU A 522 28.65 -0.33 -16.60
CA LEU A 522 29.11 1.05 -16.45
C LEU A 522 30.29 1.10 -15.49
N THR A 523 31.20 2.05 -15.71
CA THR A 523 32.19 2.41 -14.70
C THR A 523 31.60 3.40 -13.71
N LEU A 524 32.13 3.48 -12.48
CA LEU A 524 31.69 4.50 -11.53
C LEU A 524 31.94 5.94 -12.04
N ALA A 525 32.98 6.15 -12.87
CA ALA A 525 33.21 7.45 -13.51
C ALA A 525 32.11 7.79 -14.53
N GLN A 526 31.60 6.79 -15.26
CA GLN A 526 30.44 6.98 -16.14
C GLN A 526 29.16 7.23 -15.33
N VAL A 527 28.92 6.47 -14.26
CA VAL A 527 27.77 6.71 -13.35
C VAL A 527 27.79 8.14 -12.82
N ASP A 528 28.94 8.62 -12.35
CA ASP A 528 29.09 10.00 -11.90
C ASP A 528 28.86 11.01 -13.04
N SER A 529 29.40 10.75 -14.23
CA SER A 529 29.18 11.58 -15.43
C SER A 529 27.71 11.65 -15.90
N ILE A 530 26.93 10.59 -15.63
CA ILE A 530 25.50 10.52 -15.94
C ILE A 530 24.70 11.33 -14.92
N PHE A 531 24.90 11.07 -13.62
CA PHE A 531 24.00 11.55 -12.57
C PHE A 531 24.45 12.86 -11.92
N SER A 532 25.73 13.22 -11.95
CA SER A 532 26.24 14.39 -11.25
C SER A 532 26.55 15.56 -12.18
N SER A 533 26.28 16.76 -11.70
CA SER A 533 26.65 18.01 -12.36
C SER A 533 28.14 18.34 -12.17
N SER A 534 28.71 17.88 -11.06
CA SER A 534 30.07 18.19 -10.62
C SER A 534 31.16 17.22 -11.11
N ARG A 535 30.79 15.98 -11.47
CA ARG A 535 31.66 14.93 -12.04
C ARG A 535 32.97 14.73 -11.26
N LYS A 536 32.86 14.50 -9.95
CA LYS A 536 34.00 14.39 -9.01
C LYS A 536 34.86 13.14 -9.21
N ARG A 537 34.42 12.16 -9.99
CA ARG A 537 35.21 11.00 -10.44
C ARG A 537 35.92 11.24 -11.78
N GLY A 538 35.77 12.44 -12.36
CA GLY A 538 36.31 12.79 -13.66
C GLY A 538 35.41 12.32 -14.81
N GLY A 539 35.85 12.57 -16.04
CA GLY A 539 35.09 12.27 -17.25
C GLY A 539 34.37 13.48 -17.85
N ARG A 540 33.74 13.24 -19.00
CA ARG A 540 32.96 14.24 -19.73
C ARG A 540 31.49 14.16 -19.34
N ASP A 541 30.72 15.20 -19.61
CA ASP A 541 29.27 15.11 -19.42
C ASP A 541 28.66 14.04 -20.33
N ILE A 542 27.78 13.21 -19.77
CA ILE A 542 27.04 12.18 -20.47
C ILE A 542 25.57 12.55 -20.45
N SER A 543 24.99 12.73 -21.64
CA SER A 543 23.59 13.11 -21.82
C SER A 543 22.88 12.29 -22.90
N LEU A 544 23.64 11.59 -23.76
CA LEU A 544 23.13 10.71 -24.80
C LEU A 544 23.60 9.28 -24.61
N TRP A 545 22.80 8.30 -25.00
CA TRP A 545 23.17 6.88 -24.93
C TRP A 545 24.39 6.56 -25.81
N SER A 546 24.57 7.28 -26.93
CA SER A 546 25.77 7.19 -27.76
C SER A 546 27.04 7.65 -27.05
N ASP A 547 26.93 8.44 -25.97
CA ASP A 547 28.12 8.83 -25.19
C ASP A 547 28.76 7.65 -24.45
N LEU A 548 27.97 6.59 -24.25
CA LEU A 548 28.36 5.34 -23.61
C LEU A 548 28.73 4.24 -24.63
N GLY A 549 28.89 4.60 -25.91
CA GLY A 549 29.20 3.66 -26.99
C GLY A 549 28.00 2.89 -27.53
N LEU A 550 26.77 3.29 -27.19
CA LEU A 550 25.54 2.66 -27.66
C LEU A 550 25.08 3.25 -29.00
N ASP A 551 25.81 2.94 -30.08
CA ASP A 551 25.57 3.53 -31.40
C ASP A 551 24.19 3.20 -31.98
N SER A 552 23.62 2.04 -31.65
CA SER A 552 22.24 1.67 -32.04
C SER A 552 21.18 2.61 -31.45
N TRP A 553 21.53 3.38 -30.43
CA TRP A 553 20.68 4.33 -29.72
C TRP A 553 21.14 5.78 -29.94
N ARG A 554 21.85 6.05 -31.05
CA ARG A 554 22.35 7.37 -31.40
C ARG A 554 21.24 8.44 -31.35
N GLY A 555 21.55 9.55 -30.68
CA GLY A 555 20.63 10.68 -30.52
C GLY A 555 19.59 10.53 -29.42
N ARG A 556 19.48 9.37 -28.76
CA ARG A 556 18.58 9.19 -27.62
C ARG A 556 19.18 9.80 -26.36
N GLN A 557 18.42 10.68 -25.70
CA GLN A 557 18.80 11.28 -24.42
C GLN A 557 18.64 10.29 -23.27
N LEU A 558 19.47 10.44 -22.24
CA LEU A 558 19.28 9.71 -20.97
C LEU A 558 18.17 10.37 -20.16
N SER A 559 17.25 9.55 -19.67
CA SER A 559 16.21 9.98 -18.74
C SER A 559 16.55 9.47 -17.34
N LEU A 560 16.84 10.39 -16.42
CA LEU A 560 17.48 10.06 -15.14
C LEU A 560 16.44 9.94 -14.03
N TYR A 561 16.42 8.82 -13.32
CA TYR A 561 15.55 8.57 -12.17
C TYR A 561 16.39 8.38 -10.90
N GLY A 562 15.99 9.07 -9.83
CA GLY A 562 16.72 9.02 -8.56
C GLY A 562 15.78 9.11 -7.36
N ARG A 563 16.35 9.06 -6.16
CA ARG A 563 15.60 9.21 -4.91
C ARG A 563 15.58 10.68 -4.46
N ASN A 564 14.55 11.08 -3.72
CA ASN A 564 14.54 12.41 -3.08
C ASN A 564 15.63 12.57 -2.00
N SER A 565 15.96 13.81 -1.67
CA SER A 565 17.02 14.16 -0.72
C SER A 565 16.81 13.65 0.71
N ALA A 566 15.57 13.35 1.11
CA ALA A 566 15.28 12.79 2.44
C ALA A 566 15.73 11.32 2.57
N SER A 567 15.93 10.63 1.44
CA SER A 567 16.30 9.23 1.36
C SER A 567 17.76 8.95 1.75
N GLY A 568 17.99 7.89 2.52
CA GLY A 568 19.35 7.39 2.77
C GLY A 568 19.97 6.76 1.52
N THR A 569 19.15 6.24 0.60
CA THR A 569 19.59 5.76 -0.72
C THR A 569 20.11 6.90 -1.60
N TYR A 570 19.47 8.08 -1.57
CA TYR A 570 20.03 9.28 -2.20
C TYR A 570 21.40 9.64 -1.61
N SER A 571 21.47 9.69 -0.28
CA SER A 571 22.70 10.08 0.43
C SER A 571 23.85 9.09 0.16
N PHE A 572 23.58 7.79 0.23
CA PHE A 572 24.57 6.75 -0.07
C PHE A 572 25.03 6.82 -1.52
N PHE A 573 24.12 6.95 -2.48
CA PHE A 573 24.48 7.07 -3.89
C PHE A 573 25.37 8.29 -4.14
N LYS A 574 25.03 9.45 -3.54
CA LYS A 574 25.86 10.66 -3.61
C LYS A 574 27.29 10.42 -3.14
N ILE A 575 27.46 9.71 -2.03
CA ILE A 575 28.78 9.45 -1.45
C ILE A 575 29.52 8.37 -2.26
N ALA A 576 28.91 7.20 -2.40
CA ALA A 576 29.54 6.01 -2.94
C ALA A 576 29.66 6.03 -4.46
N ALA A 577 28.61 6.45 -5.19
CA ALA A 577 28.64 6.48 -6.65
C ALA A 577 29.18 7.80 -7.20
N LEU A 578 28.82 8.95 -6.61
CA LEU A 578 29.16 10.27 -7.17
C LEU A 578 30.38 10.95 -6.51
N ASN A 579 31.06 10.27 -5.58
CA ASN A 579 32.20 10.84 -4.84
C ASN A 579 31.87 12.20 -4.18
N LYS A 580 30.70 12.26 -3.53
CA LYS A 580 30.09 13.45 -2.90
C LYS A 580 29.69 14.55 -3.89
N GLY A 581 29.68 14.27 -5.19
CA GLY A 581 29.26 15.20 -6.22
C GLY A 581 27.77 15.55 -6.18
N ASP A 582 27.42 16.76 -6.61
CA ASP A 582 26.03 17.20 -6.67
C ASP A 582 25.30 16.58 -7.85
N PHE A 583 24.05 16.17 -7.65
CA PHE A 583 23.20 15.62 -8.70
C PHE A 583 22.94 16.67 -9.79
N LYS A 584 22.66 16.22 -11.01
CA LYS A 584 22.07 17.07 -12.05
C LYS A 584 20.62 17.42 -11.68
N SER A 585 20.19 18.64 -12.01
CA SER A 585 18.80 19.08 -11.77
C SER A 585 17.74 18.33 -12.57
N ILE A 586 18.16 17.62 -13.64
CA ILE A 586 17.27 16.82 -14.50
C ILE A 586 16.96 15.43 -13.94
N VAL A 587 17.54 15.06 -12.78
CA VAL A 587 17.20 13.79 -12.11
C VAL A 587 15.77 13.87 -11.58
N LYS A 588 14.90 13.00 -12.09
CA LYS A 588 13.51 12.86 -11.66
C LYS A 588 13.48 12.20 -10.28
N GLU A 589 13.37 13.00 -9.23
CA GLU A 589 13.30 12.52 -7.86
C GLU A 589 12.02 11.70 -7.61
N GLN A 590 12.20 10.53 -7.00
CA GLN A 590 11.15 9.59 -6.69
C GLN A 590 10.98 9.44 -5.16
N PRO A 591 9.73 9.28 -4.69
CA PRO A 591 9.46 9.15 -3.26
C PRO A 591 10.04 7.86 -2.65
N GLY A 592 10.18 6.78 -3.43
CA GLY A 592 10.62 5.46 -2.97
C GLY A 592 11.46 4.70 -4.00
N SER A 593 12.16 3.66 -3.54
CA SER A 593 12.99 2.77 -4.39
C SER A 593 12.16 2.00 -5.43
N SER A 594 10.93 1.61 -5.08
CA SER A 594 9.98 1.00 -6.01
C SER A 594 9.55 1.95 -7.13
N ALA A 595 9.36 3.23 -6.82
CA ALA A 595 8.98 4.25 -7.82
C ALA A 595 10.12 4.50 -8.83
N VAL A 596 11.39 4.42 -8.42
CA VAL A 596 12.52 4.44 -9.36
C VAL A 596 12.48 3.25 -10.31
N ALA A 597 12.31 2.03 -9.78
CA ALA A 597 12.23 0.82 -10.60
C ALA A 597 11.06 0.86 -11.58
N LEU A 598 9.91 1.39 -11.15
CA LEU A 598 8.74 1.54 -12.00
C LEU A 598 8.96 2.58 -13.10
N GLY A 599 9.50 3.76 -12.76
CA GLY A 599 9.79 4.81 -13.73
C GLY A 599 10.75 4.36 -14.83
N VAL A 600 11.81 3.63 -14.47
CA VAL A 600 12.77 3.06 -15.44
C VAL A 600 12.16 1.88 -16.23
N SER A 601 11.23 1.12 -15.64
CA SER A 601 10.57 0.00 -16.33
C SER A 601 9.65 0.42 -17.47
N TYR A 602 9.19 1.68 -17.43
CA TYR A 602 8.34 2.24 -18.46
C TYR A 602 9.14 3.09 -19.44
N ASP A 603 10.17 3.81 -19.00
CA ASP A 603 10.97 4.63 -19.90
C ASP A 603 12.07 3.81 -20.60
N LEU A 604 11.93 3.55 -21.90
CA LEU A 604 12.95 2.85 -22.70
C LEU A 604 14.32 3.56 -22.62
N ASN A 605 14.35 4.89 -22.49
CA ASN A 605 15.58 5.67 -22.35
C ASN A 605 15.99 5.87 -20.87
N GLY A 606 15.26 5.26 -19.95
CA GLY A 606 15.40 5.40 -18.52
C GLY A 606 16.67 4.75 -17.97
N ILE A 607 17.32 5.46 -17.06
CA ILE A 607 18.36 4.95 -16.18
C ILE A 607 18.11 5.46 -14.76
N GLY A 608 18.31 4.61 -13.77
CA GLY A 608 18.13 4.98 -12.37
C GLY A 608 18.96 4.14 -11.42
N TYR A 609 18.81 4.39 -10.13
CA TYR A 609 19.45 3.59 -9.07
C TYR A 609 18.44 3.16 -8.02
N THR A 610 18.42 1.86 -7.70
CA THR A 610 17.51 1.28 -6.71
C THR A 610 18.10 0.00 -6.09
N GLY A 611 17.57 -0.41 -4.94
CA GLY A 611 17.99 -1.64 -4.28
C GLY A 611 17.59 -2.87 -5.10
N LEU A 612 18.40 -3.94 -5.04
CA LEU A 612 18.13 -5.17 -5.81
C LEU A 612 16.76 -5.81 -5.51
N SER A 613 16.26 -5.70 -4.28
CA SER A 613 14.94 -6.22 -3.88
C SER A 613 13.77 -5.52 -4.60
N TYR A 614 14.00 -4.35 -5.21
CA TYR A 614 12.99 -3.58 -5.93
C TYR A 614 13.01 -3.78 -7.45
N LEU A 615 13.87 -4.67 -7.96
CA LEU A 615 13.86 -5.00 -9.38
C LEU A 615 12.53 -5.65 -9.77
N ASN A 616 12.02 -5.28 -10.94
CA ASN A 616 10.84 -5.86 -11.55
C ASN A 616 11.18 -6.35 -12.97
N PRO A 617 10.31 -7.15 -13.63
CA PRO A 617 10.62 -7.71 -14.95
C PRO A 617 10.86 -6.69 -16.07
N GLY A 618 10.48 -5.41 -15.88
CA GLY A 618 10.68 -4.34 -16.86
C GLY A 618 12.06 -3.67 -16.81
N VAL A 619 12.89 -3.99 -15.82
CA VAL A 619 14.24 -3.43 -15.68
C VAL A 619 15.30 -4.52 -15.59
N LYS A 620 16.53 -4.15 -15.89
CA LYS A 620 17.71 -4.97 -15.59
C LYS A 620 18.76 -4.15 -14.85
N ALA A 621 19.53 -4.81 -14.00
CA ALA A 621 20.67 -4.22 -13.31
C ALA A 621 21.94 -4.32 -14.17
N LEU A 622 22.78 -3.29 -14.11
CA LEU A 622 24.06 -3.23 -14.81
C LEU A 622 25.21 -3.72 -13.92
N ALA A 623 26.21 -4.33 -14.55
CA ALA A 623 27.48 -4.60 -13.91
C ALA A 623 28.26 -3.29 -13.68
N LEU A 624 28.98 -3.19 -12.56
CA LEU A 624 29.75 -2.00 -12.18
C LEU A 624 31.21 -2.32 -11.92
N GLY A 625 32.11 -1.42 -12.33
CA GLY A 625 33.54 -1.59 -12.10
C GLY A 625 34.34 -0.30 -12.28
N SER A 626 35.67 -0.43 -12.21
CA SER A 626 36.61 0.64 -12.55
C SER A 626 36.82 0.79 -14.07
N SER A 627 36.67 -0.32 -14.81
CA SER A 627 36.64 -0.41 -16.26
C SER A 627 35.53 -1.38 -16.70
N PRO A 628 35.13 -1.41 -17.99
CA PRO A 628 34.19 -2.40 -18.51
C PRO A 628 34.61 -3.85 -18.27
N GLU A 629 35.91 -4.15 -18.35
CA GLU A 629 36.47 -5.49 -18.12
C GLU A 629 36.49 -5.87 -16.64
N ALA A 630 36.64 -4.89 -15.75
CA ALA A 630 36.58 -5.05 -14.31
C ALA A 630 35.15 -4.94 -13.75
N ALA A 631 34.13 -4.85 -14.60
CA ALA A 631 32.75 -4.70 -14.16
C ALA A 631 32.18 -6.03 -13.64
N VAL A 632 31.63 -6.00 -12.43
CA VAL A 632 31.02 -7.16 -11.79
C VAL A 632 29.51 -6.99 -11.66
N PRO A 633 28.70 -8.04 -11.91
CA PRO A 633 27.26 -7.98 -11.71
C PRO A 633 26.92 -7.95 -10.20
N PRO A 634 25.76 -7.37 -9.83
CA PRO A 634 25.32 -7.30 -8.44
C PRO A 634 24.72 -8.64 -7.96
N THR A 635 25.54 -9.69 -7.88
CA THR A 635 25.11 -11.01 -7.36
C THR A 635 25.40 -11.15 -5.87
N ALA A 636 24.65 -12.01 -5.17
CA ALA A 636 24.85 -12.26 -3.75
C ALA A 636 26.31 -12.63 -3.40
N GLU A 637 26.95 -13.48 -4.23
CA GLU A 637 28.35 -13.87 -4.08
C GLU A 637 29.29 -12.65 -4.15
N ARG A 638 29.15 -11.80 -5.17
CA ARG A 638 29.98 -10.60 -5.35
C ARG A 638 29.77 -9.57 -4.24
N ILE A 639 28.56 -9.50 -3.72
CA ILE A 639 28.24 -8.60 -2.62
C ILE A 639 28.83 -9.11 -1.30
N HIS A 640 28.72 -10.42 -1.02
CA HIS A 640 29.31 -11.03 0.17
C HIS A 640 30.84 -10.93 0.21
N ASN A 641 31.50 -11.12 -0.93
CA ASN A 641 32.96 -11.06 -1.01
C ASN A 641 33.51 -9.62 -1.11
N GLY A 642 32.64 -8.61 -1.16
CA GLY A 642 33.02 -7.19 -1.22
C GLY A 642 33.47 -6.69 -2.59
N ASP A 643 33.29 -7.49 -3.65
CA ASP A 643 33.68 -7.15 -5.02
C ASP A 643 32.74 -6.10 -5.65
N TYR A 644 31.45 -6.08 -5.26
CA TYR A 644 30.48 -5.16 -5.83
C TYR A 644 30.56 -3.76 -5.18
N PRO A 645 30.79 -2.67 -5.95
CA PRO A 645 31.21 -1.38 -5.40
C PRO A 645 30.13 -0.59 -4.66
N LEU A 646 28.85 -0.96 -4.79
CA LEU A 646 27.72 -0.26 -4.16
C LEU A 646 26.98 -1.14 -3.15
N ALA A 647 27.68 -2.11 -2.56
CA ALA A 647 27.21 -2.86 -1.40
C ALA A 647 27.23 -1.98 -0.14
N ARG A 648 26.25 -2.17 0.75
CA ARG A 648 26.14 -1.44 2.02
C ARG A 648 25.40 -2.26 3.06
N PHE A 649 25.62 -1.91 4.32
CA PHE A 649 24.76 -2.34 5.41
C PHE A 649 23.51 -1.47 5.52
N TYR A 650 22.44 -2.10 5.96
CA TYR A 650 21.30 -1.46 6.57
C TYR A 650 21.40 -1.53 8.08
N PHE A 651 20.93 -0.46 8.72
CA PHE A 651 21.09 -0.25 10.14
C PHE A 651 19.77 0.00 10.84
N LEU A 652 19.67 -0.43 12.09
CA LEU A 652 18.76 0.16 13.06
C LEU A 652 19.58 1.04 13.99
N THR A 653 19.22 2.32 14.09
CA THR A 653 19.88 3.26 14.98
C THR A 653 19.01 3.45 16.22
N ILE A 654 19.63 3.39 17.41
CA ILE A 654 18.93 3.50 18.69
C ILE A 654 19.67 4.46 19.64
N ASN A 655 18.94 5.02 20.59
CA ASN A 655 19.52 5.67 21.76
C ASN A 655 19.87 4.61 22.81
N LYS A 656 21.15 4.22 22.91
CA LYS A 656 21.64 3.32 23.95
C LYS A 656 22.63 4.07 24.84
N HIS A 657 22.24 4.32 26.08
CA HIS A 657 23.14 4.91 27.06
C HIS A 657 24.28 3.92 27.39
N PRO A 658 25.55 4.35 27.38
CA PRO A 658 26.68 3.48 27.73
C PRO A 658 26.53 2.86 29.11
N GLY A 659 26.78 1.56 29.23
CA GLY A 659 26.71 0.84 30.50
C GLY A 659 25.30 0.69 31.11
N GLN A 660 24.24 1.08 30.39
CA GLN A 660 22.86 0.84 30.80
C GLN A 660 22.19 -0.21 29.90
N PRO A 661 21.36 -1.11 30.48
CA PRO A 661 20.58 -2.04 29.68
C PRO A 661 19.56 -1.30 28.83
N LEU A 662 19.27 -1.85 27.65
CA LEU A 662 18.13 -1.42 26.84
C LEU A 662 16.83 -1.80 27.54
N GLU A 663 15.75 -1.08 27.22
CA GLU A 663 14.41 -1.51 27.60
C GLU A 663 14.14 -2.93 27.07
N ASN A 664 13.61 -3.81 27.92
CA ASN A 664 13.54 -5.25 27.63
C ASN A 664 12.90 -5.57 26.27
N HIS A 665 11.82 -4.87 25.92
CA HIS A 665 11.10 -5.13 24.68
C HIS A 665 11.88 -4.65 23.43
N LEU A 666 12.64 -3.55 23.53
CA LEU A 666 13.58 -3.11 22.49
C LEU A 666 14.74 -4.10 22.34
N ALA A 667 15.34 -4.51 23.46
CA ALA A 667 16.44 -5.47 23.47
C ALA A 667 16.07 -6.80 22.80
N GLU A 668 14.88 -7.31 23.14
CA GLU A 668 14.37 -8.57 22.61
C GLU A 668 13.95 -8.48 21.14
N PHE A 669 13.42 -7.34 20.69
CA PHE A 669 13.14 -7.10 19.28
C PHE A 669 14.44 -7.11 18.45
N LEU A 670 15.50 -6.44 18.92
CA LEU A 670 16.81 -6.45 18.25
C LEU A 670 17.44 -7.85 18.27
N ARG A 671 17.29 -8.60 19.36
CA ARG A 671 17.75 -9.99 19.44
C ARG A 671 16.99 -10.91 18.48
N PHE A 672 15.68 -10.69 18.30
CA PHE A 672 14.89 -11.40 17.29
C PHE A 672 15.39 -11.09 15.89
N ILE A 673 15.63 -9.83 15.55
CA ILE A 673 16.16 -9.42 14.23
C ILE A 673 17.51 -10.08 13.92
N LEU A 674 18.39 -10.16 14.91
CA LEU A 674 19.72 -10.75 14.78
C LEU A 674 19.75 -12.28 14.91
N SER A 675 18.59 -12.91 15.16
CA SER A 675 18.47 -14.38 15.25
C SER A 675 18.29 -15.02 13.87
N GLN A 676 18.27 -16.36 13.85
CA GLN A 676 17.91 -17.10 12.64
C GLN A 676 16.57 -16.65 12.04
N GLN A 677 15.51 -16.55 12.85
CA GLN A 677 14.19 -16.13 12.34
C GLN A 677 14.20 -14.72 11.74
N GLY A 678 14.88 -13.79 12.39
CA GLY A 678 14.99 -12.41 11.90
C GLY A 678 15.76 -12.32 10.60
N GLN A 679 16.85 -13.08 10.46
CA GLN A 679 17.65 -13.12 9.24
C GLN A 679 17.00 -13.94 8.11
N ASP A 680 16.16 -14.93 8.43
CA ASP A 680 15.33 -15.63 7.44
C ASP A 680 14.32 -14.66 6.80
N ILE A 681 13.78 -13.71 7.58
CA ILE A 681 12.93 -12.62 7.05
C ILE A 681 13.71 -11.71 6.10
N VAL A 682 14.98 -11.41 6.39
CA VAL A 682 15.87 -10.63 5.49
C VAL A 682 15.96 -11.30 4.12
N VAL A 683 16.20 -12.62 4.10
CA VAL A 683 16.26 -13.41 2.85
C VAL A 683 14.91 -13.38 2.13
N LYS A 684 13.81 -13.55 2.87
CA LYS A 684 12.45 -13.58 2.30
C LYS A 684 12.06 -12.25 1.64
N ASP A 685 12.49 -11.12 2.21
CA ASP A 685 12.28 -9.78 1.64
C ASP A 685 13.25 -9.46 0.48
N GLY A 686 14.15 -10.39 0.13
CA GLY A 686 15.07 -10.26 -1.00
C GLY A 686 16.37 -9.51 -0.69
N TYR A 687 16.70 -9.33 0.60
CA TYR A 687 17.97 -8.76 1.04
C TYR A 687 18.98 -9.85 1.40
N ILE A 688 20.23 -9.44 1.58
CA ILE A 688 21.32 -10.32 1.97
C ILE A 688 21.41 -10.36 3.50
N PRO A 689 21.35 -11.55 4.13
CA PRO A 689 21.45 -11.67 5.58
C PRO A 689 22.87 -11.39 6.05
N LEU A 690 22.99 -11.04 7.34
CA LEU A 690 24.28 -11.00 8.01
C LEU A 690 24.88 -12.41 8.11
N THR A 691 26.21 -12.47 8.11
CA THR A 691 26.91 -13.70 8.49
C THR A 691 26.72 -13.98 9.98
N SER A 692 26.92 -15.23 10.39
CA SER A 692 26.86 -15.62 11.81
C SER A 692 27.76 -14.76 12.68
N ASP A 693 29.00 -14.51 12.24
CA ASP A 693 29.96 -13.69 12.96
C ASP A 693 29.50 -12.24 13.11
N LEU A 694 28.96 -11.64 12.04
CA LEU A 694 28.44 -10.26 12.09
C LEU A 694 27.26 -10.15 13.04
N ALA A 695 26.30 -11.07 12.98
CA ALA A 695 25.15 -11.05 13.87
C ALA A 695 25.57 -11.29 15.34
N GLN A 696 26.54 -12.16 15.61
CA GLN A 696 27.08 -12.37 16.95
C GLN A 696 27.81 -11.14 17.49
N GLN A 697 28.58 -10.43 16.65
CA GLN A 697 29.19 -9.15 17.01
C GLN A 697 28.12 -8.12 17.40
N GLU A 698 27.06 -8.00 16.60
CA GLU A 698 25.96 -7.08 16.93
C GLU A 698 25.23 -7.49 18.22
N LEU A 699 24.99 -8.78 18.44
CA LEU A 699 24.40 -9.29 19.68
C LEU A 699 25.28 -9.01 20.91
N ALA A 700 26.61 -9.08 20.78
CA ALA A 700 27.54 -8.73 21.85
C ALA A 700 27.46 -7.24 22.19
N ARG A 701 27.44 -6.36 21.17
CA ARG A 701 27.29 -4.91 21.34
C ARG A 701 26.00 -4.51 22.06
N LEU A 702 24.93 -5.29 21.96
CA LEU A 702 23.69 -5.02 22.71
C LEU A 702 23.85 -5.19 24.23
N ARG A 703 24.82 -5.99 24.68
CA ARG A 703 25.08 -6.35 26.08
C ARG A 703 26.05 -5.42 26.80
N GLU A 704 26.95 -4.77 26.04
CA GLU A 704 27.85 -3.70 26.49
C GLU A 704 27.06 -2.42 26.82
#